data_AF-A7B9H3-F1
#
_entry.id   AF-A7B9H3-F1
#
_cell.length_a   1.000
_cell.length_b   1.000
_cell.length_c   1.000
_cell.angle_alpha   90.00
_cell.angle_beta   90.00
_cell.angle_gamma   90.00
#
_symmetry.space_group_name_H-M   'P 1'
#
loop_
_entity.id
_entity.type
_entity.pdbx_description
1 polymer ?
#
loop_
_entity_poly.entity_id
_entity_poly.type
_entity_poly.pdbx_seq_one_letter_code
_entity_poly.pdbx_strand_id
1 'polypeptide(L)'
;MRYGTRTLAVFGALALSAAGLVPASWAVDAHRSDSAQSGQVTQSGWPGVSQADAAQPQSAAAQPVQPTQPAETSLPEGSAQSGETGPGLVDTPIPDIQAVGEGDDSAMAGATVTTLGVVTAAYPASESGLGATLDGYTIQTPGSGGAWEPGRTRSDGLFVYAGKKGEIPAPGTCVRVTGMVGEFPATSAKGNPQSLTQLAATVVNTVEGCAAPTPTPLTQVPSPSEAEAYESMLLAPQGTWTITDNYQTNQYGTLTLTPGESPLRSATDVVAPGQAARDYEAANAARAIALDDGTNTNLLKGAATEVAYAYLANGAPARVGYHVAFDAPVVLETRHGTTVFQPTAMVAAHPDRSPVTITGNRPGVPTVGGDTRVATFNVLNYFSDLGVDESGCSGYPDRTGAFVTAKKCKVRGAFSREAFANQEAKIVAAINALGADVVALEEIENPVAVGVGTDRDASLARLVEALNKDAGAGTWAYVPSPQAVPEAEDVIRVAFIYKPATVAPVGPSLIHDDPAFTGLARQPLAQEFARVAGERSAPASFVVVANHFKSKGSVPEGAPAGNVDSGDGQGNANAIRVAQAGALASFAARFADKPTLLVGDFNSYSQEDPIKALEAAGWERVSGAGEASYVYAGRSGSLDHVFANAAAKPLLAGVTSWAINAQESIAFEYSRAGMNAHLAVEADNPYRSSDHNPEIIGLTLLGGHTPAPMPSAEPSAAPTTSPSASPSPSAEPSADPSASPAPAPSRAAPASSRKTHTRAATVGGLPRTGSDTDRAIGLGIILAAAGGGLMVLSRRTRRRG
;
A
#
# COMPACT_ATOMS: atom_id res chain seq x y z
N MET A 1 55.22 -13.83 -25.53
CA MET A 1 54.56 -14.87 -26.34
C MET A 1 53.14 -15.05 -25.84
N ARG A 2 52.18 -15.14 -26.77
CA ARG A 2 50.73 -15.19 -26.52
C ARG A 2 50.37 -16.39 -25.62
N TYR A 3 49.52 -16.18 -24.63
CA TYR A 3 48.65 -17.22 -24.07
C TYR A 3 47.22 -16.71 -24.07
N GLY A 4 46.36 -17.46 -24.75
CA GLY A 4 44.95 -17.18 -24.91
C GLY A 4 44.07 -18.12 -24.09
N THR A 5 42.88 -17.60 -23.80
CA THR A 5 41.55 -18.22 -23.87
C THR A 5 41.24 -19.48 -23.05
N ARG A 6 40.11 -19.35 -22.32
CA ARG A 6 39.33 -20.34 -21.54
C ARG A 6 39.95 -20.55 -20.16
N THR A 7 39.33 -20.19 -19.03
CA THR A 7 37.96 -20.51 -18.59
C THR A 7 37.59 -19.55 -17.43
N LEU A 8 36.51 -18.78 -17.55
CA LEU A 8 35.99 -17.94 -16.45
C LEU A 8 34.46 -17.92 -16.49
N ALA A 9 33.89 -19.12 -16.53
CA ALA A 9 32.52 -19.38 -16.13
C ALA A 9 32.65 -20.45 -15.04
N VAL A 10 32.42 -20.08 -13.78
CA VAL A 10 32.11 -20.95 -12.60
C VAL A 10 32.28 -20.19 -11.26
N PHE A 11 32.87 -18.99 -11.22
CA PHE A 11 32.94 -18.20 -9.96
C PHE A 11 31.83 -17.16 -9.74
N GLY A 12 30.82 -17.08 -10.62
CA GLY A 12 29.75 -16.07 -10.55
C GLY A 12 28.45 -16.46 -9.85
N ALA A 13 28.26 -17.73 -9.46
CA ALA A 13 26.94 -18.27 -9.12
C ALA A 13 26.63 -18.43 -7.62
N LEU A 14 27.46 -17.91 -6.71
CA LEU A 14 27.29 -18.10 -5.25
C LEU A 14 27.07 -16.79 -4.44
N ALA A 15 26.81 -15.66 -5.11
CA ALA A 15 26.55 -14.38 -4.44
C ALA A 15 25.13 -13.79 -4.72
N LEU A 16 24.24 -14.52 -5.39
CA LEU A 16 22.94 -14.01 -5.89
C LEU A 16 21.69 -14.46 -5.11
N SER A 17 21.83 -15.20 -4.00
CA SER A 17 20.68 -15.67 -3.20
C SER A 17 20.33 -14.78 -1.99
N ALA A 18 20.88 -13.56 -1.90
CA ALA A 18 20.76 -12.71 -0.70
C ALA A 18 20.06 -11.35 -0.91
N ALA A 19 19.44 -11.08 -2.07
CA ALA A 19 18.91 -9.74 -2.39
C ALA A 19 17.45 -9.65 -2.88
N GLY A 20 16.64 -10.71 -2.76
CA GLY A 20 15.17 -10.60 -2.61
C GLY A 20 14.35 -9.76 -3.61
N LEU A 21 14.74 -9.66 -4.89
CA LEU A 21 13.96 -8.93 -5.91
C LEU A 21 13.74 -9.80 -7.17
N VAL A 22 12.49 -10.28 -7.31
CA VAL A 22 11.83 -10.85 -8.53
C VAL A 22 12.20 -12.31 -8.94
N PRO A 23 11.25 -13.17 -9.39
CA PRO A 23 11.39 -14.64 -9.36
C PRO A 23 12.11 -15.22 -10.59
N ALA A 24 12.99 -16.20 -10.38
CA ALA A 24 13.61 -16.99 -11.45
C ALA A 24 12.86 -18.31 -11.65
N SER A 25 12.36 -18.54 -12.87
CA SER A 25 11.89 -19.84 -13.35
C SER A 25 12.93 -20.50 -14.27
N TRP A 26 12.92 -21.84 -14.26
CA TRP A 26 13.60 -22.83 -15.12
C TRP A 26 15.06 -23.22 -14.83
N ALA A 27 15.24 -24.30 -14.06
CA ALA A 27 15.86 -25.56 -14.51
C ALA A 27 15.71 -26.66 -13.42
N VAL A 28 15.35 -27.86 -13.86
CA VAL A 28 14.98 -29.04 -13.05
C VAL A 28 16.16 -30.04 -12.95
N ASP A 29 16.28 -30.64 -11.76
CA ASP A 29 16.89 -31.92 -11.31
C ASP A 29 18.38 -32.29 -11.58
N ALA A 30 19.16 -32.50 -10.50
CA ALA A 30 19.36 -33.81 -9.85
C ALA A 30 20.69 -33.95 -9.03
N HIS A 31 20.55 -34.42 -7.79
CA HIS A 31 21.48 -35.23 -6.96
C HIS A 31 22.73 -34.65 -6.21
N ARG A 32 22.55 -34.58 -4.87
CA ARG A 32 23.22 -35.30 -3.76
C ARG A 32 24.67 -34.97 -3.28
N SER A 33 24.73 -34.81 -1.94
CA SER A 33 25.76 -35.15 -0.93
C SER A 33 26.89 -34.18 -0.51
N ASP A 34 26.78 -33.80 0.77
CA ASP A 34 27.77 -33.79 1.86
C ASP A 34 28.83 -32.67 2.08
N SER A 35 28.67 -32.09 3.28
CA SER A 35 29.68 -31.86 4.34
C SER A 35 30.37 -30.49 4.53
N ALA A 36 30.05 -29.90 5.70
CA ALA A 36 30.94 -29.47 6.80
C ALA A 36 31.87 -28.23 6.70
N GLN A 37 31.62 -27.33 7.67
CA GLN A 37 32.54 -26.75 8.68
C GLN A 37 33.20 -25.36 8.51
N SER A 38 32.96 -24.57 9.59
CA SER A 38 33.81 -23.55 10.25
C SER A 38 34.05 -22.22 9.52
N GLY A 39 34.15 -21.05 10.14
CA GLY A 39 34.23 -20.63 11.54
C GLY A 39 34.97 -19.28 11.61
N GLN A 40 34.69 -18.51 12.67
CA GLN A 40 35.44 -17.34 13.19
C GLN A 40 35.05 -15.90 12.80
N VAL A 41 34.35 -15.32 13.77
CA VAL A 41 34.40 -13.97 14.37
C VAL A 41 35.80 -13.34 14.43
N THR A 42 35.91 -12.03 14.18
CA THR A 42 36.72 -11.10 15.01
C THR A 42 36.17 -9.66 14.97
N GLN A 43 36.51 -8.94 16.03
CA GLN A 43 35.91 -7.75 16.64
C GLN A 43 36.78 -6.50 16.40
N SER A 44 36.35 -5.38 16.99
CA SER A 44 37.05 -4.09 17.22
C SER A 44 36.98 -3.07 16.08
N GLY A 45 36.83 -1.77 16.30
CA GLY A 45 36.85 -0.97 17.53
C GLY A 45 37.27 0.45 17.14
N TRP A 46 36.48 1.45 17.51
CA TRP A 46 36.82 2.87 17.34
C TRP A 46 37.93 3.29 18.33
N PRO A 47 38.61 4.42 18.07
CA PRO A 47 38.39 5.55 18.99
C PRO A 47 38.31 6.90 18.25
N GLY A 48 37.86 7.93 18.97
CA GLY A 48 37.55 9.27 18.46
C GLY A 48 38.55 10.37 18.87
N VAL A 49 38.00 11.60 18.88
CA VAL A 49 38.52 12.90 19.42
C VAL A 49 39.69 13.51 18.59
N SER A 50 39.86 14.81 18.28
CA SER A 50 39.40 16.08 18.88
C SER A 50 39.64 17.29 17.94
N GLN A 51 39.00 18.41 18.26
CA GLN A 51 39.10 19.79 17.73
C GLN A 51 40.53 20.38 17.58
N ALA A 52 40.72 21.34 16.65
CA ALA A 52 40.94 22.77 16.94
C ALA A 52 41.38 23.63 15.72
N ASP A 53 41.20 24.93 15.90
CA ASP A 53 41.18 26.10 15.00
C ASP A 53 42.43 26.54 14.20
N ALA A 54 42.11 27.36 13.18
CA ALA A 54 42.74 28.60 12.69
C ALA A 54 44.21 28.64 12.19
N ALA A 55 44.37 29.15 10.95
CA ALA A 55 44.97 30.47 10.65
C ALA A 55 45.62 30.52 9.25
N GLN A 56 45.33 31.59 8.50
CA GLN A 56 46.10 32.05 7.33
C GLN A 56 47.49 32.56 7.73
N PRO A 57 48.42 32.68 6.75
CA PRO A 57 48.86 34.03 6.40
C PRO A 57 49.03 34.30 4.89
N GLN A 58 49.06 35.59 4.56
CA GLN A 58 49.22 36.22 3.24
C GLN A 58 50.70 36.54 2.88
N SER A 59 50.86 36.90 1.59
CA SER A 59 51.95 37.65 0.92
C SER A 59 53.08 36.80 0.32
N ALA A 60 53.73 37.13 -0.80
CA ALA A 60 53.83 38.39 -1.55
C ALA A 60 54.14 38.13 -3.04
N ALA A 61 53.98 39.18 -3.85
CA ALA A 61 54.16 39.23 -5.29
C ALA A 61 55.63 39.27 -5.76
N ALA A 62 55.89 38.74 -6.96
CA ALA A 62 56.98 39.18 -7.85
C ALA A 62 56.69 38.77 -9.32
N GLN A 63 56.78 39.74 -10.23
CA GLN A 63 56.96 39.66 -11.69
C GLN A 63 58.05 40.68 -12.05
N PRO A 64 58.57 40.81 -13.30
CA PRO A 64 58.51 39.96 -14.52
C PRO A 64 59.90 39.79 -15.20
N VAL A 65 60.06 38.89 -16.20
CA VAL A 65 60.90 39.10 -17.41
C VAL A 65 60.42 38.19 -18.56
N GLN A 66 60.33 38.75 -19.77
CA GLN A 66 59.93 38.16 -21.06
C GLN A 66 61.18 38.03 -21.98
N PRO A 67 61.25 37.05 -22.90
CA PRO A 67 61.31 37.33 -24.35
C PRO A 67 60.64 36.19 -25.18
N THR A 68 60.20 36.24 -26.45
CA THR A 68 60.25 37.16 -27.61
C THR A 68 59.30 36.56 -28.67
N GLN A 69 58.61 37.39 -29.46
CA GLN A 69 57.86 37.01 -30.67
C GLN A 69 58.77 36.69 -31.87
N PRO A 70 58.26 35.99 -32.90
CA PRO A 70 57.88 36.65 -34.18
C PRO A 70 56.59 36.04 -34.77
N ALA A 71 55.82 36.61 -35.71
CA ALA A 71 55.68 37.89 -36.37
C ALA A 71 54.25 37.92 -36.98
N GLU A 72 53.67 39.11 -37.12
CA GLU A 72 52.36 39.33 -37.74
C GLU A 72 52.42 39.29 -39.27
N THR A 73 51.35 38.79 -39.90
CA THR A 73 50.93 39.20 -41.25
C THR A 73 49.46 39.63 -41.21
N SER A 74 49.26 40.92 -41.45
CA SER A 74 48.00 41.67 -41.54
C SER A 74 47.23 41.42 -42.83
N LEU A 75 45.89 41.38 -42.78
CA LEU A 75 44.98 41.69 -43.90
C LEU A 75 43.65 42.31 -43.37
N PRO A 76 42.90 43.07 -44.19
CA PRO A 76 42.39 44.40 -43.85
C PRO A 76 40.90 44.48 -43.48
N GLU A 77 40.50 45.60 -42.86
CA GLU A 77 39.11 46.04 -42.75
C GLU A 77 38.57 46.59 -44.08
N GLY A 78 37.36 46.16 -44.44
CA GLY A 78 36.41 46.93 -45.24
C GLY A 78 35.88 46.28 -46.51
N SER A 79 34.69 45.67 -46.43
CA SER A 79 33.59 45.86 -47.41
C SER A 79 32.37 45.04 -47.02
N ALA A 80 31.21 45.69 -46.94
CA ALA A 80 29.91 45.04 -46.87
C ALA A 80 29.69 44.16 -48.11
N GLN A 81 29.38 42.88 -47.89
CA GLN A 81 28.80 42.03 -48.91
C GLN A 81 27.81 41.04 -48.28
N SER A 82 26.61 41.09 -48.84
CA SER A 82 25.50 40.15 -48.78
C SER A 82 25.86 38.68 -48.51
N GLY A 83 25.13 38.09 -47.57
CA GLY A 83 24.60 36.73 -47.61
C GLY A 83 25.53 35.60 -48.01
N GLU A 84 26.09 34.91 -47.01
CA GLU A 84 26.35 33.48 -47.11
C GLU A 84 25.70 32.77 -45.93
N THR A 85 24.73 31.90 -46.25
CA THR A 85 24.16 30.90 -45.37
C THR A 85 25.25 30.00 -44.85
N GLY A 86 25.51 30.03 -43.53
CA GLY A 86 26.29 28.98 -42.88
C GLY A 86 25.67 27.60 -43.15
N PRO A 87 26.45 26.51 -43.06
CA PRO A 87 25.93 25.16 -43.28
C PRO A 87 24.69 24.98 -42.38
N GLY A 88 23.53 24.76 -43.01
CA GLY A 88 22.28 24.66 -42.30
C GLY A 88 22.41 23.61 -41.20
N LEU A 89 22.19 24.00 -39.94
CA LEU A 89 22.00 23.05 -38.86
C LEU A 89 20.80 22.20 -39.26
N VAL A 90 21.05 20.96 -39.68
CA VAL A 90 19.97 20.02 -40.00
C VAL A 90 19.38 19.59 -38.67
N ASP A 91 18.12 19.96 -38.42
CA ASP A 91 17.39 19.53 -37.24
C ASP A 91 17.31 17.99 -37.25
N THR A 92 17.78 17.35 -36.18
CA THR A 92 17.65 15.91 -35.95
C THR A 92 16.21 15.61 -35.53
N PRO A 93 15.46 14.76 -36.26
CA PRO A 93 14.10 14.39 -35.87
C PRO A 93 14.06 13.77 -34.46
N ILE A 94 13.04 14.10 -33.66
CA ILE A 94 12.85 13.48 -32.34
C ILE A 94 12.79 11.93 -32.42
N PRO A 95 12.11 11.31 -33.41
CA PRO A 95 12.12 9.86 -33.56
C PRO A 95 13.48 9.23 -33.83
N ASP A 96 14.47 10.00 -34.31
CA ASP A 96 15.83 9.50 -34.47
C ASP A 96 16.62 9.57 -33.17
N ILE A 97 16.33 10.55 -32.31
CA ILE A 97 16.86 10.63 -30.93
C ILE A 97 16.27 9.49 -30.09
N GLN A 98 14.98 9.23 -30.25
CA GLN A 98 14.24 8.15 -29.58
C GLN A 98 14.47 6.76 -30.21
N ALA A 99 15.45 6.62 -31.10
CA ALA A 99 15.82 5.33 -31.66
C ALA A 99 16.64 4.54 -30.63
N VAL A 100 16.11 3.41 -30.17
CA VAL A 100 16.78 2.54 -29.21
C VAL A 100 18.12 1.98 -29.74
N GLY A 101 19.10 1.89 -28.86
CA GLY A 101 20.43 1.33 -29.05
C GLY A 101 20.62 0.03 -28.25
N GLU A 102 21.35 0.11 -27.13
CA GLU A 102 21.51 -1.02 -26.20
C GLU A 102 20.41 -0.99 -25.15
N GLY A 103 19.51 -1.99 -25.14
CA GLY A 103 18.36 -1.97 -24.24
C GLY A 103 17.29 -0.99 -24.75
N ASP A 104 16.74 -0.19 -23.84
CA ASP A 104 15.85 0.94 -24.11
C ASP A 104 16.60 2.28 -24.27
N ASP A 105 17.91 2.33 -24.00
CA ASP A 105 18.70 3.56 -24.15
C ASP A 105 18.69 4.11 -25.59
N SER A 106 18.70 5.43 -25.73
CA SER A 106 18.91 6.09 -27.02
C SER A 106 20.25 5.71 -27.66
N ALA A 107 20.23 5.35 -28.94
CA ALA A 107 21.45 5.15 -29.75
C ALA A 107 22.29 6.43 -29.93
N MET A 108 21.72 7.59 -29.57
CA MET A 108 22.38 8.90 -29.61
C MET A 108 22.88 9.37 -28.25
N ALA A 109 22.81 8.55 -27.20
CA ALA A 109 23.30 8.91 -25.87
C ALA A 109 24.74 9.48 -25.90
N GLY A 110 24.93 10.65 -25.30
CA GLY A 110 26.19 11.41 -25.29
C GLY A 110 26.44 12.29 -26.52
N ALA A 111 25.62 12.19 -27.57
CA ALA A 111 25.69 13.08 -28.73
C ALA A 111 25.08 14.45 -28.41
N THR A 112 25.61 15.51 -29.04
CA THR A 112 24.97 16.83 -29.06
C THR A 112 24.17 16.97 -30.34
N VAL A 113 22.87 17.22 -30.21
CA VAL A 113 21.93 17.34 -31.34
C VAL A 113 21.18 18.66 -31.27
N THR A 114 20.64 19.10 -32.40
CA THR A 114 19.66 20.18 -32.47
C THR A 114 18.36 19.59 -33.00
N THR A 115 17.23 19.85 -32.33
CA THR A 115 15.92 19.29 -32.71
C THR A 115 14.82 20.34 -32.61
N LEU A 116 13.74 20.14 -33.36
CA LEU A 116 12.57 21.02 -33.43
C LEU A 116 11.36 20.31 -32.81
N GLY A 117 10.66 20.96 -31.89
CA GLY A 117 9.46 20.40 -31.27
C GLY A 117 8.53 21.47 -30.68
N VAL A 118 7.28 21.10 -30.46
CA VAL A 118 6.28 21.92 -29.76
C VAL A 118 6.23 21.49 -28.31
N VAL A 119 6.31 22.43 -27.38
CA VAL A 119 6.22 22.15 -25.94
C VAL A 119 4.82 21.61 -25.60
N THR A 120 4.75 20.42 -25.01
CA THR A 120 3.51 19.75 -24.60
C THR A 120 3.30 19.75 -23.09
N ALA A 121 4.37 19.84 -22.31
CA ALA A 121 4.32 19.96 -20.85
C ALA A 121 5.48 20.81 -20.32
N ALA A 122 5.30 21.47 -19.16
CA ALA A 122 6.34 22.32 -18.57
C ALA A 122 6.32 22.27 -17.03
N TYR A 123 7.52 22.19 -16.43
CA TYR A 123 7.74 22.04 -14.99
C TYR A 123 8.82 23.02 -14.51
N PRO A 124 8.49 24.31 -14.36
CA PRO A 124 9.46 25.34 -14.03
C PRO A 124 10.15 25.10 -12.69
N ALA A 125 11.43 25.46 -12.61
CA ALA A 125 12.18 25.39 -11.37
C ALA A 125 11.59 26.37 -10.34
N SER A 126 11.53 25.95 -9.06
CA SER A 126 11.05 26.77 -7.94
C SER A 126 9.58 27.22 -8.03
N GLU A 127 8.76 26.56 -8.85
CA GLU A 127 7.33 26.82 -8.86
C GLU A 127 6.74 26.53 -7.47
N SER A 128 5.91 27.45 -6.97
CA SER A 128 5.24 27.36 -5.66
C SER A 128 6.15 27.27 -4.43
N GLY A 129 7.42 27.65 -4.55
CA GLY A 129 8.38 27.55 -3.44
C GLY A 129 8.86 26.11 -3.16
N LEU A 130 8.51 25.15 -4.03
CA LEU A 130 9.06 23.80 -3.99
C LEU A 130 10.50 23.82 -4.52
N GLY A 131 11.45 23.35 -3.71
CA GLY A 131 12.89 23.41 -4.02
C GLY A 131 13.38 22.44 -5.09
N ALA A 132 12.54 21.47 -5.47
CA ALA A 132 12.80 20.49 -6.53
C ALA A 132 11.54 20.30 -7.39
N THR A 133 11.64 20.55 -8.69
CA THR A 133 10.62 20.15 -9.68
C THR A 133 11.30 19.22 -10.69
N LEU A 134 10.64 18.92 -11.82
CA LEU A 134 11.30 18.19 -12.91
C LEU A 134 12.36 19.06 -13.63
N ASP A 135 12.41 20.38 -13.36
CA ASP A 135 13.37 21.34 -13.90
C ASP A 135 13.49 21.29 -15.45
N GLY A 136 12.36 21.14 -16.14
CA GLY A 136 12.34 20.89 -17.58
C GLY A 136 10.96 20.99 -18.22
N TYR A 137 10.89 20.58 -19.48
CA TYR A 137 9.67 20.60 -20.28
C TYR A 137 9.73 19.50 -21.34
N THR A 138 8.57 19.07 -21.82
CA THR A 138 8.47 18.04 -22.86
C THR A 138 8.18 18.69 -24.20
N ILE A 139 8.87 18.25 -25.26
CA ILE A 139 8.60 18.66 -26.63
C ILE A 139 8.13 17.46 -27.45
N GLN A 140 7.30 17.71 -28.46
CA GLN A 140 6.85 16.68 -29.40
C GLN A 140 6.96 17.18 -30.85
N THR A 141 7.25 16.28 -31.80
CA THR A 141 7.36 16.59 -33.24
C THR A 141 6.14 17.40 -33.71
N PRO A 142 6.32 18.53 -34.43
CA PRO A 142 5.19 19.33 -34.91
C PRO A 142 4.18 18.52 -35.72
N GLY A 143 2.89 18.62 -35.37
CA GLY A 143 1.79 17.96 -36.06
C GLY A 143 1.70 16.43 -35.87
N SER A 144 2.52 15.83 -34.98
CA SER A 144 2.46 14.39 -34.70
C SER A 144 1.38 14.02 -33.68
N GLY A 145 1.28 12.73 -33.36
CA GLY A 145 0.26 12.16 -32.50
C GLY A 145 -1.01 11.81 -33.27
N GLY A 146 -2.17 11.90 -32.62
CA GLY A 146 -3.45 11.46 -33.19
C GLY A 146 -3.71 9.98 -32.89
N ALA A 147 -4.20 9.20 -33.87
CA ALA A 147 -4.63 7.82 -33.61
C ALA A 147 -3.51 6.94 -33.02
N TRP A 148 -3.88 5.98 -32.18
CA TRP A 148 -2.95 4.96 -31.70
C TRP A 148 -2.44 4.13 -32.88
N GLU A 149 -1.12 4.02 -33.01
CA GLU A 149 -0.40 3.27 -34.05
C GLU A 149 0.14 1.95 -33.47
N PRO A 150 -0.47 0.78 -33.80
CA PRO A 150 0.05 -0.51 -33.37
C PRO A 150 1.42 -0.79 -33.98
N GLY A 151 2.36 -1.29 -33.18
CA GLY A 151 3.70 -1.65 -33.64
C GLY A 151 4.64 -0.46 -33.87
N ARG A 152 4.26 0.73 -33.38
CA ARG A 152 5.16 1.89 -33.28
C ARG A 152 6.42 1.50 -32.49
N THR A 153 7.58 2.02 -32.90
CA THR A 153 8.89 1.66 -32.32
C THR A 153 9.73 2.86 -31.87
N ARG A 154 9.24 4.08 -32.10
CA ARG A 154 10.00 5.32 -31.86
C ARG A 154 9.05 6.40 -31.41
N SER A 155 9.38 7.10 -30.34
CA SER A 155 8.56 8.20 -29.85
C SER A 155 8.73 9.48 -30.69
N ASP A 156 7.67 10.28 -30.79
CA ASP A 156 7.72 11.66 -31.28
C ASP A 156 7.95 12.69 -30.15
N GLY A 157 7.96 12.25 -28.89
CA GLY A 157 8.14 13.06 -27.71
C GLY A 157 9.58 13.00 -27.18
N LEU A 158 10.03 14.05 -26.52
CA LEU A 158 11.34 14.11 -25.86
C LEU A 158 11.27 15.05 -24.65
N PHE A 159 11.75 14.59 -23.49
CA PHE A 159 11.92 15.45 -22.34
C PHE A 159 13.18 16.31 -22.50
N VAL A 160 13.06 17.60 -22.24
CA VAL A 160 14.15 18.57 -22.28
C VAL A 160 14.46 19.01 -20.85
N TYR A 161 15.64 18.61 -20.37
CA TYR A 161 16.15 19.05 -19.07
C TYR A 161 16.79 20.44 -19.22
N ALA A 162 16.16 21.44 -18.62
CA ALA A 162 16.61 22.83 -18.65
C ALA A 162 17.48 23.18 -17.42
N GLY A 163 17.29 22.45 -16.32
CA GLY A 163 17.92 22.73 -15.04
C GLY A 163 17.41 24.03 -14.39
N LYS A 164 17.87 24.31 -13.18
CA LYS A 164 17.31 25.38 -12.31
C LYS A 164 17.39 26.81 -12.86
N LYS A 165 18.22 27.06 -13.86
CA LYS A 165 18.41 28.39 -14.48
C LYS A 165 18.06 28.38 -15.97
N GLY A 166 17.61 27.25 -16.50
CA GLY A 166 17.22 27.15 -17.90
C GLY A 166 15.92 27.88 -18.16
N GLU A 167 15.77 28.33 -19.40
CA GLU A 167 14.51 28.87 -19.89
C GLU A 167 13.54 27.72 -20.11
N ILE A 168 12.32 27.85 -19.59
CA ILE A 168 11.25 26.86 -19.70
C ILE A 168 10.10 27.52 -20.45
N PRO A 169 9.95 27.24 -21.75
CA PRO A 169 8.90 27.83 -22.56
C PRO A 169 7.51 27.30 -22.16
N ALA A 170 6.48 28.09 -22.41
CA ALA A 170 5.09 27.68 -22.14
C ALA A 170 4.63 26.56 -23.09
N PRO A 171 3.73 25.65 -22.66
CA PRO A 171 3.07 24.71 -23.55
C PRO A 171 2.45 25.40 -24.79
N GLY A 172 2.54 24.75 -25.93
CA GLY A 172 2.17 25.28 -27.25
C GLY A 172 3.27 26.06 -27.96
N THR A 173 4.35 26.45 -27.28
CA THR A 173 5.49 27.14 -27.91
C THR A 173 6.28 26.18 -28.78
N CYS A 174 6.58 26.56 -30.03
CA CYS A 174 7.52 25.79 -30.84
C CYS A 174 8.95 26.25 -30.59
N VAL A 175 9.84 25.29 -30.36
CA VAL A 175 11.23 25.55 -30.01
C VAL A 175 12.18 24.69 -30.82
N ARG A 176 13.31 25.29 -31.18
CA ARG A 176 14.51 24.61 -31.62
C ARG A 176 15.48 24.53 -30.46
N VAL A 177 15.81 23.30 -30.03
CA VAL A 177 16.63 23.03 -28.85
C VAL A 177 17.93 22.35 -29.27
N THR A 178 19.06 22.88 -28.83
CA THR A 178 20.37 22.22 -28.92
C THR A 178 20.78 21.72 -27.54
N GLY A 179 21.15 20.45 -27.44
CA GLY A 179 21.54 19.85 -26.17
C GLY A 179 22.22 18.50 -26.32
N MET A 180 22.65 17.93 -25.20
CA MET A 180 23.24 16.60 -25.12
C MET A 180 22.17 15.56 -24.80
N VAL A 181 22.08 14.50 -25.60
CA VAL A 181 21.18 13.36 -25.34
C VAL A 181 21.72 12.52 -24.19
N GLY A 182 20.86 12.05 -23.29
CA GLY A 182 21.23 11.09 -22.27
C GLY A 182 20.03 10.45 -21.59
N GLU A 183 20.32 9.47 -20.74
CA GLU A 183 19.33 8.69 -20.00
C GLU A 183 19.14 9.19 -18.57
N PHE A 184 17.91 9.16 -18.07
CA PHE A 184 17.60 9.49 -16.69
C PHE A 184 16.71 8.46 -15.96
N PRO A 185 17.18 7.86 -14.85
CA PRO A 185 18.54 7.96 -14.32
C PRO A 185 19.55 7.31 -15.29
N ALA A 186 20.81 7.72 -15.21
CA ALA A 186 21.85 7.17 -16.09
C ALA A 186 21.94 5.65 -15.95
N THR A 187 21.90 4.95 -17.08
CA THR A 187 22.00 3.49 -17.17
C THR A 187 23.46 3.04 -17.06
N SER A 188 23.65 1.78 -16.68
CA SER A 188 24.97 1.15 -16.64
C SER A 188 24.89 -0.27 -17.18
N ALA A 189 25.99 -0.77 -17.74
CA ALA A 189 26.11 -2.14 -18.23
C ALA A 189 25.87 -3.23 -17.14
N LYS A 190 25.71 -2.86 -15.87
CA LYS A 190 25.41 -3.76 -14.74
C LYS A 190 24.01 -3.55 -14.14
N GLY A 191 23.18 -2.70 -14.73
CA GLY A 191 21.78 -2.51 -14.37
C GLY A 191 21.30 -1.06 -14.50
N ASN A 192 20.21 -0.88 -15.25
CA ASN A 192 18.91 -0.28 -14.88
C ASN A 192 18.09 -0.14 -16.19
N PRO A 193 17.21 -1.11 -16.55
CA PRO A 193 16.64 -1.21 -17.91
C PRO A 193 15.39 -0.35 -18.12
N GLN A 194 15.24 0.73 -17.36
CA GLN A 194 14.11 1.66 -17.43
C GLN A 194 14.65 3.06 -17.10
N SER A 195 14.88 3.85 -18.13
CA SER A 195 15.27 5.26 -18.07
C SER A 195 14.35 6.09 -18.95
N LEU A 196 14.47 7.40 -18.84
CA LEU A 196 13.89 8.36 -19.76
C LEU A 196 14.97 8.93 -20.67
N THR A 197 14.75 8.88 -21.98
CA THR A 197 15.57 9.63 -22.93
C THR A 197 15.29 11.12 -22.76
N GLN A 198 16.34 11.90 -22.46
CA GLN A 198 16.24 13.33 -22.28
C GLN A 198 17.33 14.11 -23.04
N LEU A 199 17.04 15.38 -23.31
CA LEU A 199 17.95 16.34 -23.90
C LEU A 199 18.36 17.39 -22.85
N ALA A 200 19.61 17.38 -22.41
CA ALA A 200 20.16 18.42 -21.55
C ALA A 200 20.40 19.69 -22.39
N ALA A 201 19.49 20.65 -22.29
CA ALA A 201 19.47 21.84 -23.13
C ALA A 201 20.64 22.78 -22.86
N THR A 202 21.20 23.34 -23.93
CA THR A 202 22.25 24.37 -23.91
C THR A 202 21.85 25.64 -24.65
N VAL A 203 21.04 25.51 -25.70
CA VAL A 203 20.47 26.62 -26.48
C VAL A 203 19.02 26.31 -26.78
N VAL A 204 18.15 27.30 -26.59
CA VAL A 204 16.72 27.23 -26.92
C VAL A 204 16.37 28.47 -27.74
N ASN A 205 15.72 28.28 -28.89
CA ASN A 205 15.20 29.37 -29.72
C ASN A 205 13.73 29.10 -30.06
N THR A 206 12.87 30.12 -29.93
CA THR A 206 11.48 30.03 -30.40
C THR A 206 11.44 30.02 -31.93
N VAL A 207 10.54 29.21 -32.49
CA VAL A 207 10.27 29.10 -33.93
C VAL A 207 8.78 29.34 -34.17
N GLU A 208 8.43 30.00 -35.27
CA GLU A 208 7.03 30.23 -35.65
C GLU A 208 6.52 29.17 -36.65
N GLY A 209 5.20 28.98 -36.71
CA GLY A 209 4.54 28.22 -37.78
C GLY A 209 4.47 26.70 -37.62
N CYS A 210 4.83 26.15 -36.46
CA CYS A 210 4.70 24.73 -36.18
C CYS A 210 3.23 24.33 -35.95
N ALA A 211 2.81 23.19 -36.51
CA ALA A 211 1.53 22.59 -36.19
C ALA A 211 1.53 21.99 -34.78
N ALA A 212 0.45 22.18 -34.03
CA ALA A 212 0.30 21.61 -32.69
C ALA A 212 0.21 20.07 -32.76
N PRO A 213 0.86 19.35 -31.83
CA PRO A 213 0.65 17.91 -31.67
C PRO A 213 -0.81 17.61 -31.28
N THR A 214 -1.31 16.44 -31.73
CA THR A 214 -2.63 15.95 -31.34
C THR A 214 -2.49 14.86 -30.28
N PRO A 215 -3.13 14.96 -29.10
CA PRO A 215 -3.06 13.92 -28.08
C PRO A 215 -3.49 12.54 -28.60
N THR A 216 -2.74 11.49 -28.24
CA THR A 216 -3.06 10.12 -28.66
C THR A 216 -4.00 9.43 -27.65
N PRO A 217 -5.16 8.89 -28.09
CA PRO A 217 -6.10 8.25 -27.19
C PRO A 217 -5.54 6.94 -26.63
N LEU A 218 -5.79 6.66 -25.35
CA LEU A 218 -5.34 5.45 -24.66
C LEU A 218 -6.45 4.93 -23.71
N THR A 219 -6.79 3.65 -23.78
CA THR A 219 -7.83 3.03 -22.93
C THR A 219 -7.31 1.91 -22.02
N GLN A 220 -6.01 1.63 -22.08
CA GLN A 220 -5.35 0.58 -21.30
C GLN A 220 -3.97 1.03 -20.85
N VAL A 221 -3.36 0.30 -19.91
CA VAL A 221 -1.94 0.51 -19.59
C VAL A 221 -1.11 -0.02 -20.76
N PRO A 222 -0.19 0.76 -21.35
CA PRO A 222 0.66 0.28 -22.42
C PRO A 222 1.61 -0.80 -21.91
N SER A 223 1.90 -1.81 -22.74
CA SER A 223 3.00 -2.74 -22.46
C SER A 223 4.35 -2.00 -22.42
N PRO A 224 5.41 -2.54 -21.81
CA PRO A 224 6.70 -1.85 -21.73
C PRO A 224 7.24 -1.36 -23.09
N SER A 225 7.11 -2.17 -24.15
CA SER A 225 7.52 -1.76 -25.50
C SER A 225 6.63 -0.68 -26.11
N GLU A 226 5.35 -0.66 -25.77
CA GLU A 226 4.47 0.43 -26.18
C GLU A 226 4.77 1.70 -25.37
N ALA A 227 5.05 1.59 -24.08
CA ALA A 227 5.40 2.72 -23.25
C ALA A 227 6.64 3.44 -23.78
N GLU A 228 7.67 2.68 -24.17
CA GLU A 228 8.87 3.19 -24.84
C GLU A 228 8.54 3.89 -26.16
N ALA A 229 7.72 3.27 -27.03
CA ALA A 229 7.35 3.84 -28.32
C ALA A 229 6.51 5.13 -28.24
N TYR A 230 5.95 5.44 -27.06
CA TYR A 230 5.19 6.65 -26.75
C TYR A 230 5.83 7.50 -25.65
N GLU A 231 7.10 7.24 -25.31
CA GLU A 231 7.80 7.97 -24.25
C GLU A 231 7.76 9.49 -24.50
N SER A 232 7.42 10.28 -23.49
CA SER A 232 7.30 11.73 -23.58
C SER A 232 6.21 12.23 -24.56
N MET A 233 5.34 11.38 -25.12
CA MET A 233 4.24 11.82 -25.97
C MET A 233 3.03 12.26 -25.16
N LEU A 234 2.27 13.19 -25.74
CA LEU A 234 0.99 13.66 -25.22
C LEU A 234 -0.10 12.60 -25.46
N LEU A 235 -0.67 12.07 -24.39
CA LEU A 235 -1.73 11.07 -24.39
C LEU A 235 -3.04 11.64 -23.83
N ALA A 236 -4.16 11.11 -24.32
CA ALA A 236 -5.48 11.36 -23.80
C ALA A 236 -6.08 10.03 -23.28
N PRO A 237 -5.88 9.69 -22.01
CA PRO A 237 -6.54 8.53 -21.42
C PRO A 237 -8.06 8.67 -21.51
N GLN A 238 -8.74 7.59 -21.89
CA GLN A 238 -10.18 7.54 -22.14
C GLN A 238 -10.84 6.42 -21.34
N GLY A 239 -12.15 6.55 -21.15
CA GLY A 239 -12.95 5.62 -20.35
C GLY A 239 -12.78 5.83 -18.86
N THR A 240 -13.36 4.92 -18.07
CA THR A 240 -13.25 4.95 -16.62
C THR A 240 -11.91 4.38 -16.17
N TRP A 241 -11.22 5.12 -15.32
CA TRP A 241 -10.08 4.63 -14.55
C TRP A 241 -10.47 4.56 -13.08
N THR A 242 -9.95 3.59 -12.35
CA THR A 242 -10.23 3.42 -10.92
C THR A 242 -8.94 3.54 -10.12
N ILE A 243 -9.00 4.26 -8.99
CA ILE A 243 -7.90 4.35 -8.04
C ILE A 243 -7.73 2.99 -7.36
N THR A 244 -6.56 2.38 -7.53
CA THR A 244 -6.20 1.12 -6.87
C THR A 244 -5.24 1.34 -5.71
N ASP A 245 -4.46 2.43 -5.70
CA ASP A 245 -3.57 2.82 -4.59
C ASP A 245 -3.55 4.34 -4.38
N ASN A 246 -3.43 4.75 -3.12
CA ASN A 246 -3.26 6.13 -2.67
C ASN A 246 -2.24 6.27 -1.53
N TYR A 247 -1.42 5.24 -1.30
CA TYR A 247 -0.48 5.21 -0.18
C TYR A 247 0.64 6.24 -0.33
N GLN A 248 1.13 6.44 -1.56
CA GLN A 248 2.22 7.40 -1.84
C GLN A 248 1.73 8.84 -2.03
N THR A 249 0.42 9.08 -2.02
CA THR A 249 -0.14 10.39 -2.39
C THR A 249 0.27 11.51 -1.43
N ASN A 250 0.44 11.23 -0.14
CA ASN A 250 0.90 12.23 0.83
C ASN A 250 2.42 12.47 0.79
N GLN A 251 3.19 11.56 0.20
CA GLN A 251 4.65 11.63 0.19
C GLN A 251 5.21 12.10 -1.16
N TYR A 252 4.67 11.60 -2.25
CA TYR A 252 5.12 11.87 -3.61
C TYR A 252 4.00 12.33 -4.54
N GLY A 253 2.81 12.61 -4.00
CA GLY A 253 1.69 13.09 -4.82
C GLY A 253 1.12 12.06 -5.78
N THR A 254 1.59 10.81 -5.75
CA THR A 254 1.22 9.80 -6.75
C THR A 254 -0.04 9.02 -6.37
N LEU A 255 -0.90 8.76 -7.35
CA LEU A 255 -1.98 7.76 -7.31
C LEU A 255 -1.64 6.60 -8.22
N THR A 256 -2.09 5.37 -7.88
CA THR A 256 -2.05 4.26 -8.84
C THR A 256 -3.44 4.00 -9.38
N LEU A 257 -3.55 3.95 -10.71
CA LEU A 257 -4.79 3.75 -11.44
C LEU A 257 -4.78 2.40 -12.15
N THR A 258 -5.98 1.88 -12.40
CA THR A 258 -6.22 0.74 -13.29
C THR A 258 -7.42 1.02 -14.20
N PRO A 259 -7.40 0.57 -15.46
CA PRO A 259 -8.55 0.77 -16.35
C PRO A 259 -9.74 -0.08 -15.89
N GLY A 260 -10.94 0.48 -16.03
CA GLY A 260 -12.23 -0.12 -15.69
C GLY A 260 -12.80 0.36 -14.35
N GLU A 261 -13.85 -0.33 -13.91
CA GLU A 261 -14.73 0.07 -12.79
C GLU A 261 -14.33 -0.50 -11.42
N SER A 262 -13.18 -1.18 -11.30
CA SER A 262 -12.83 -1.87 -10.05
C SER A 262 -11.33 -1.81 -9.75
N PRO A 263 -10.94 -1.67 -8.47
CA PRO A 263 -9.55 -1.73 -8.07
C PRO A 263 -8.96 -3.14 -8.28
N LEU A 264 -7.64 -3.23 -8.33
CA LEU A 264 -6.92 -4.50 -8.40
C LEU A 264 -7.09 -5.28 -7.09
N ARG A 265 -7.14 -6.61 -7.20
CA ARG A 265 -7.37 -7.52 -6.07
C ARG A 265 -6.09 -8.22 -5.64
N SER A 266 -5.96 -8.50 -4.35
CA SER A 266 -4.88 -9.33 -3.82
C SER A 266 -4.98 -10.74 -4.42
N ALA A 267 -3.88 -11.24 -4.98
CA ALA A 267 -3.88 -12.50 -5.74
C ALA A 267 -4.41 -13.68 -4.92
N THR A 268 -3.89 -13.91 -3.71
CA THR A 268 -4.31 -15.00 -2.83
C THR A 268 -5.66 -14.78 -2.13
N ASP A 269 -6.35 -13.68 -2.43
CA ASP A 269 -7.77 -13.52 -2.07
C ASP A 269 -8.70 -14.08 -3.16
N VAL A 270 -8.21 -14.16 -4.40
CA VAL A 270 -8.98 -14.58 -5.58
C VAL A 270 -8.61 -15.98 -6.03
N VAL A 271 -7.31 -16.29 -6.10
CA VAL A 271 -6.77 -17.55 -6.60
C VAL A 271 -5.92 -18.26 -5.56
N ALA A 272 -5.73 -19.57 -5.71
CA ALA A 272 -4.89 -20.35 -4.80
C ALA A 272 -3.43 -19.87 -4.81
N PRO A 273 -2.71 -20.00 -3.68
CA PRO A 273 -1.26 -19.78 -3.61
C PRO A 273 -0.48 -20.58 -4.67
N GLY A 274 0.71 -20.10 -4.99
CA GLY A 274 1.63 -20.74 -5.92
C GLY A 274 1.59 -20.10 -7.30
N GLN A 275 1.63 -20.90 -8.38
CA GLN A 275 1.76 -20.36 -9.73
C GLN A 275 0.57 -19.48 -10.14
N ALA A 276 -0.65 -19.87 -9.77
CA ALA A 276 -1.84 -19.09 -10.08
C ALA A 276 -1.78 -17.68 -9.47
N ALA A 277 -1.33 -17.55 -8.21
CA ALA A 277 -1.14 -16.25 -7.58
C ALA A 277 -0.06 -15.40 -8.27
N ARG A 278 1.04 -16.02 -8.71
CA ARG A 278 2.10 -15.32 -9.47
C ARG A 278 1.59 -14.79 -10.82
N ASP A 279 0.81 -15.61 -11.54
CA ASP A 279 0.23 -15.23 -12.82
C ASP A 279 -0.82 -14.12 -12.65
N TYR A 280 -1.66 -14.21 -11.60
CA TYR A 280 -2.64 -13.18 -11.27
C TYR A 280 -1.96 -11.85 -10.92
N GLU A 281 -0.88 -11.89 -10.12
CA GLU A 281 -0.14 -10.68 -9.75
C GLU A 281 0.61 -10.07 -10.93
N ALA A 282 1.14 -10.88 -11.85
CA ALA A 282 1.70 -10.38 -13.11
C ALA A 282 0.62 -9.66 -13.95
N ALA A 283 -0.60 -10.18 -13.99
CA ALA A 283 -1.73 -9.54 -14.67
C ALA A 283 -2.18 -8.24 -13.97
N ASN A 284 -2.15 -8.19 -12.64
CA ASN A 284 -2.37 -6.96 -11.87
C ASN A 284 -1.32 -5.90 -12.23
N ALA A 285 -0.03 -6.25 -12.17
CA ALA A 285 1.07 -5.35 -12.45
C ALA A 285 1.00 -4.76 -13.87
N ALA A 286 0.61 -5.57 -14.86
CA ALA A 286 0.43 -5.12 -16.25
C ALA A 286 -0.75 -4.13 -16.44
N ARG A 287 -1.61 -3.97 -15.44
CA ARG A 287 -2.79 -3.09 -15.47
C ARG A 287 -2.71 -1.92 -14.49
N ALA A 288 -1.56 -1.72 -13.85
CA ALA A 288 -1.32 -0.63 -12.91
C ALA A 288 -0.48 0.46 -13.58
N ILE A 289 -0.89 1.72 -13.45
CA ILE A 289 -0.11 2.87 -13.89
C ILE A 289 -0.23 4.00 -12.87
N ALA A 290 0.88 4.68 -12.60
CA ALA A 290 0.88 5.81 -11.70
C ALA A 290 0.38 7.09 -12.40
N LEU A 291 -0.39 7.91 -11.71
CA LEU A 291 -0.65 9.30 -12.02
C LEU A 291 0.13 10.16 -11.02
N ASP A 292 1.06 10.94 -11.53
CA ASP A 292 1.99 11.72 -10.72
C ASP A 292 1.55 13.19 -10.60
N ASP A 293 2.18 14.00 -9.74
CA ASP A 293 1.74 15.38 -9.47
C ASP A 293 2.60 16.47 -10.14
N GLY A 294 3.60 16.09 -10.94
CA GLY A 294 4.50 17.03 -11.62
C GLY A 294 5.72 17.46 -10.82
N THR A 295 5.99 16.85 -9.66
CA THR A 295 7.18 17.13 -8.85
C THR A 295 8.06 15.91 -8.58
N ASN A 296 9.32 16.16 -8.23
CA ASN A 296 10.24 15.15 -7.67
C ASN A 296 10.41 15.34 -6.14
N THR A 297 9.51 16.10 -5.50
CA THR A 297 9.65 16.50 -4.11
C THR A 297 9.01 15.49 -3.16
N ASN A 298 9.72 15.17 -2.07
CA ASN A 298 9.10 14.52 -0.93
C ASN A 298 8.27 15.55 -0.15
N LEU A 299 6.95 15.44 -0.23
CA LEU A 299 5.98 16.39 0.31
C LEU A 299 5.89 16.39 1.84
N LEU A 300 6.57 15.45 2.52
CA LEU A 300 6.65 15.38 3.98
C LEU A 300 7.85 16.15 4.56
N LYS A 301 8.56 16.96 3.75
CA LYS A 301 9.82 17.61 4.18
C LYS A 301 9.91 19.08 3.79
N GLY A 302 10.43 19.88 4.72
CA GLY A 302 10.85 21.27 4.47
C GLY A 302 9.69 22.13 3.96
N ALA A 303 9.96 23.02 3.00
CA ALA A 303 8.94 23.92 2.43
C ALA A 303 7.76 23.18 1.77
N ALA A 304 7.92 21.90 1.43
CA ALA A 304 6.86 21.10 0.79
C ALA A 304 5.72 20.72 1.76
N THR A 305 5.94 20.80 3.08
CA THR A 305 4.85 20.61 4.06
C THR A 305 3.88 21.78 4.07
N GLU A 306 4.22 22.90 3.43
CA GLU A 306 3.45 24.14 3.41
C GLU A 306 2.74 24.39 2.06
N VAL A 307 2.59 23.35 1.24
CA VAL A 307 1.82 23.42 -0.02
C VAL A 307 0.67 22.43 -0.03
N ALA A 308 -0.37 22.72 -0.82
CA ALA A 308 -1.50 21.81 -0.98
C ALA A 308 -1.11 20.52 -1.72
N TYR A 309 -1.61 19.38 -1.23
CA TYR A 309 -1.54 18.12 -1.96
C TYR A 309 -2.43 18.14 -3.21
N ALA A 310 -1.94 17.58 -4.31
CA ALA A 310 -2.67 17.53 -5.58
C ALA A 310 -4.03 16.83 -5.47
N TYR A 311 -4.06 15.63 -4.89
CA TYR A 311 -5.24 14.74 -4.93
C TYR A 311 -5.91 14.51 -3.57
N LEU A 312 -5.46 15.21 -2.53
CA LEU A 312 -5.99 15.08 -1.16
C LEU A 312 -6.50 16.41 -0.59
N ALA A 313 -6.24 17.54 -1.25
CA ALA A 313 -6.75 18.83 -0.82
C ALA A 313 -8.28 18.92 -1.01
N ASN A 314 -8.93 19.78 -0.23
CA ASN A 314 -10.36 20.12 -0.33
C ASN A 314 -11.39 19.03 0.03
N GLY A 315 -11.01 18.02 0.82
CA GLY A 315 -11.98 17.18 1.56
C GLY A 315 -12.76 16.13 0.75
N ALA A 316 -12.52 15.99 -0.56
CA ALA A 316 -12.96 14.87 -1.38
C ALA A 316 -11.76 13.98 -1.71
N PRO A 317 -11.27 13.16 -0.75
CA PRO A 317 -9.99 12.50 -0.86
C PRO A 317 -9.97 11.47 -1.98
N ALA A 318 -8.82 11.38 -2.67
CA ALA A 318 -8.50 10.24 -3.51
C ALA A 318 -8.54 8.93 -2.68
N ARG A 319 -9.62 8.17 -2.86
CA ARG A 319 -9.91 6.93 -2.13
C ARG A 319 -9.84 5.75 -3.09
N VAL A 320 -9.30 4.61 -2.65
CA VAL A 320 -9.30 3.38 -3.45
C VAL A 320 -10.75 2.99 -3.79
N GLY A 321 -10.97 2.61 -5.05
CA GLY A 321 -12.28 2.33 -5.61
C GLY A 321 -13.02 3.55 -6.18
N TYR A 322 -12.52 4.77 -6.00
CA TYR A 322 -13.09 5.94 -6.69
C TYR A 322 -12.67 5.98 -8.15
N HIS A 323 -13.53 6.58 -8.97
CA HIS A 323 -13.33 6.69 -10.40
C HIS A 323 -12.66 8.02 -10.76
N VAL A 324 -11.82 7.95 -11.79
CA VAL A 324 -11.01 9.03 -12.34
C VAL A 324 -11.40 9.21 -13.80
N ALA A 325 -11.79 10.42 -14.16
CA ALA A 325 -11.95 10.86 -15.54
C ALA A 325 -10.85 11.86 -15.88
N PHE A 326 -10.23 11.72 -17.04
CA PHE A 326 -9.21 12.68 -17.52
C PHE A 326 -9.90 13.81 -18.29
N ASP A 327 -9.78 15.01 -17.75
CA ASP A 327 -10.32 16.25 -18.34
C ASP A 327 -9.28 16.96 -19.22
N ALA A 328 -8.00 16.61 -19.06
CA ALA A 328 -6.89 17.10 -19.86
C ALA A 328 -5.92 15.98 -20.24
N PRO A 329 -5.17 16.15 -21.35
CA PRO A 329 -4.09 15.24 -21.71
C PRO A 329 -2.97 15.18 -20.66
N VAL A 330 -2.24 14.07 -20.67
CA VAL A 330 -1.06 13.80 -19.83
C VAL A 330 0.11 13.38 -20.72
N VAL A 331 1.33 13.43 -20.20
CA VAL A 331 2.53 12.90 -20.86
C VAL A 331 2.84 11.51 -20.29
N LEU A 332 3.19 10.56 -21.15
CA LEU A 332 3.70 9.27 -20.69
C LEU A 332 5.20 9.40 -20.41
N GLU A 333 5.67 9.13 -19.20
CA GLU A 333 7.09 9.21 -18.88
C GLU A 333 7.54 7.98 -18.09
N THR A 334 8.85 7.68 -18.13
CA THR A 334 9.49 6.78 -17.18
C THR A 334 10.10 7.61 -16.05
N ARG A 335 9.59 7.42 -14.83
CA ARG A 335 10.09 8.09 -13.62
C ARG A 335 10.31 7.07 -12.53
N HIS A 336 11.44 7.18 -11.83
CA HIS A 336 11.82 6.28 -10.73
C HIS A 336 11.75 4.78 -11.09
N GLY A 337 12.03 4.45 -12.37
CA GLY A 337 12.01 3.07 -12.87
C GLY A 337 10.60 2.52 -13.18
N THR A 338 9.58 3.38 -13.28
CA THR A 338 8.20 3.01 -13.59
C THR A 338 7.58 3.95 -14.62
N THR A 339 6.71 3.43 -15.47
CA THR A 339 5.89 4.24 -16.38
C THR A 339 4.80 4.99 -15.61
N VAL A 340 4.68 6.29 -15.86
CA VAL A 340 3.74 7.19 -15.19
C VAL A 340 2.99 8.05 -16.21
N PHE A 341 1.77 8.43 -15.84
CA PHE A 341 1.09 9.59 -16.40
C PHE A 341 1.56 10.84 -15.65
N GLN A 342 2.27 11.71 -16.36
CA GLN A 342 2.71 13.00 -15.87
C GLN A 342 1.70 14.08 -16.32
N PRO A 343 1.13 14.88 -15.41
CA PRO A 343 0.31 16.05 -15.80
C PRO A 343 1.11 17.02 -16.66
N THR A 344 0.47 17.73 -17.59
CA THR A 344 1.18 18.66 -18.50
C THR A 344 1.72 19.94 -17.82
N ALA A 345 1.34 20.17 -16.57
CA ALA A 345 1.89 21.19 -15.69
C ALA A 345 1.88 20.68 -14.25
N MET A 346 2.70 21.28 -13.37
CA MET A 346 2.75 20.89 -11.98
C MET A 346 1.39 21.07 -11.28
N VAL A 347 0.88 19.99 -10.66
CA VAL A 347 -0.35 19.94 -9.87
C VAL A 347 -0.05 19.98 -8.37
N ALA A 348 1.15 19.55 -7.95
CA ALA A 348 1.65 19.80 -6.61
C ALA A 348 1.54 21.31 -6.28
N ALA A 349 1.01 21.65 -5.10
CA ALA A 349 0.66 23.02 -4.71
C ALA A 349 -0.48 23.71 -5.49
N HIS A 350 -0.95 23.13 -6.61
CA HIS A 350 -1.97 23.67 -7.50
C HIS A 350 -3.03 22.63 -7.85
N PRO A 351 -3.83 22.16 -6.86
CA PRO A 351 -4.84 21.13 -7.10
C PRO A 351 -5.90 21.53 -8.14
N ASP A 352 -6.09 22.83 -8.39
CA ASP A 352 -6.94 23.40 -9.44
C ASP A 352 -6.45 23.10 -10.87
N ARG A 353 -5.19 22.65 -11.01
CA ARG A 353 -4.59 22.25 -12.29
C ARG A 353 -4.63 20.75 -12.55
N SER A 354 -5.29 19.98 -11.68
CA SER A 354 -5.41 18.53 -11.84
C SER A 354 -5.93 18.19 -13.25
N PRO A 355 -5.29 17.26 -13.97
CA PRO A 355 -5.79 16.81 -15.27
C PRO A 355 -6.98 15.86 -15.14
N VAL A 356 -7.40 15.57 -13.91
CA VAL A 356 -8.45 14.60 -13.61
C VAL A 356 -9.50 15.13 -12.64
N THR A 357 -10.73 14.65 -12.85
CA THR A 357 -11.83 14.71 -11.89
C THR A 357 -11.97 13.36 -11.20
N ILE A 358 -11.96 13.36 -9.87
CA ILE A 358 -12.19 12.17 -9.04
C ILE A 358 -13.66 12.17 -8.59
N THR A 359 -14.34 11.04 -8.76
CA THR A 359 -15.75 10.87 -8.39
C THR A 359 -15.95 9.71 -7.43
N GLY A 360 -16.75 9.96 -6.40
CA GLY A 360 -17.05 9.00 -5.34
C GLY A 360 -17.60 9.71 -4.10
N ASN A 361 -18.18 8.94 -3.18
CA ASN A 361 -18.61 9.44 -1.88
C ASN A 361 -18.13 8.48 -0.80
N ARG A 362 -17.75 9.04 0.35
CA ARG A 362 -17.34 8.21 1.50
C ARG A 362 -18.54 7.40 1.96
N PRO A 363 -18.39 6.09 2.23
CA PRO A 363 -19.52 5.25 2.55
C PRO A 363 -20.08 5.58 3.95
N GLY A 364 -21.40 5.66 4.06
CA GLY A 364 -22.09 5.63 5.36
C GLY A 364 -22.11 4.22 5.95
N VAL A 365 -22.67 4.07 7.16
CA VAL A 365 -22.81 2.78 7.84
C VAL A 365 -23.67 1.84 6.97
N PRO A 366 -23.20 0.61 6.65
CA PRO A 366 -23.97 -0.31 5.83
C PRO A 366 -25.16 -0.88 6.63
N THR A 367 -26.21 -1.25 5.91
CA THR A 367 -27.38 -1.90 6.53
C THR A 367 -27.14 -3.41 6.64
N VAL A 368 -27.28 -3.95 7.85
CA VAL A 368 -27.25 -5.39 8.12
C VAL A 368 -28.51 -5.78 8.89
N GLY A 369 -29.11 -6.91 8.51
CA GLY A 369 -30.30 -7.47 9.15
C GLY A 369 -30.03 -8.03 10.55
N GLY A 370 -31.06 -8.61 11.16
CA GLY A 370 -30.99 -9.19 12.50
C GLY A 370 -31.39 -8.22 13.62
N ASP A 371 -31.60 -8.77 14.82
CA ASP A 371 -31.99 -8.06 16.04
C ASP A 371 -30.84 -7.85 17.04
N THR A 372 -29.68 -8.42 16.70
CA THR A 372 -28.44 -8.38 17.47
C THR A 372 -27.28 -8.25 16.51
N ARG A 373 -26.36 -7.32 16.76
CA ARG A 373 -25.20 -7.07 15.90
C ARG A 373 -23.88 -7.33 16.62
N VAL A 374 -23.02 -8.11 15.99
CA VAL A 374 -21.63 -8.31 16.41
C VAL A 374 -20.74 -7.63 15.40
N ALA A 375 -19.63 -7.01 15.82
CA ALA A 375 -18.60 -6.52 14.93
C ALA A 375 -17.22 -7.03 15.34
N THR A 376 -16.28 -7.07 14.41
CA THR A 376 -14.84 -7.19 14.69
C THR A 376 -14.13 -5.99 14.11
N PHE A 377 -13.15 -5.45 14.84
CA PHE A 377 -12.49 -4.21 14.47
C PHE A 377 -11.07 -4.11 15.04
N ASN A 378 -10.09 -4.24 14.15
CA ASN A 378 -8.72 -3.84 14.42
C ASN A 378 -8.64 -2.31 14.46
N VAL A 379 -8.29 -1.75 15.63
CA VAL A 379 -8.27 -0.30 15.89
C VAL A 379 -6.88 0.35 15.82
N LEU A 380 -5.90 -0.32 15.21
CA LEU A 380 -4.56 0.21 14.92
C LEU A 380 -3.82 0.80 16.14
N ASN A 381 -3.30 -0.08 16.98
CA ASN A 381 -2.54 0.21 18.19
C ASN A 381 -3.22 1.26 19.11
N TYR A 382 -4.40 0.94 19.67
CA TYR A 382 -4.99 1.77 20.74
C TYR A 382 -4.22 1.52 22.05
N PHE A 383 -3.22 2.37 22.28
CA PHE A 383 -2.37 2.40 23.47
C PHE A 383 -2.64 3.69 24.23
N SER A 384 -3.08 3.56 25.47
CA SER A 384 -3.33 4.69 26.36
C SER A 384 -2.07 5.16 27.08
N ASP A 385 -1.07 4.29 27.21
CA ASP A 385 0.27 4.66 27.62
C ASP A 385 1.06 5.18 26.41
N LEU A 386 1.65 6.36 26.57
CA LEU A 386 2.13 7.14 25.43
C LEU A 386 3.64 7.20 25.35
N GLY A 387 4.14 7.37 24.13
CA GLY A 387 5.57 7.47 23.87
C GLY A 387 6.28 8.58 24.68
N VAL A 388 5.60 9.69 24.95
CA VAL A 388 6.12 10.79 25.76
C VAL A 388 6.42 10.39 27.22
N ASP A 389 5.78 9.35 27.74
CA ASP A 389 5.96 8.88 29.12
C ASP A 389 7.00 7.74 29.22
N GLU A 390 7.41 7.15 28.09
CA GLU A 390 8.41 6.07 28.08
C GLU A 390 9.83 6.64 27.90
N SER A 391 10.67 6.44 28.92
CA SER A 391 12.07 6.89 28.88
C SER A 391 12.84 6.30 27.68
N GLY A 392 13.43 7.17 26.86
CA GLY A 392 14.21 6.78 25.69
C GLY A 392 13.39 6.52 24.43
N CYS A 393 12.06 6.66 24.51
CA CYS A 393 11.18 6.60 23.35
C CYS A 393 11.43 7.82 22.44
N SER A 394 11.45 7.56 21.13
CA SER A 394 11.46 8.59 20.08
C SER A 394 10.11 8.62 19.39
N GLY A 395 9.93 9.49 18.40
CA GLY A 395 8.72 9.46 17.58
C GLY A 395 8.95 9.88 16.14
N TYR A 396 7.92 9.67 15.33
CA TYR A 396 7.83 10.27 14.01
C TYR A 396 7.33 11.71 14.15
N PRO A 397 8.12 12.72 13.74
CA PRO A 397 7.73 14.12 13.87
C PRO A 397 6.73 14.53 12.79
N ASP A 398 5.81 15.43 13.14
CA ASP A 398 5.06 16.24 12.19
C ASP A 398 5.93 17.34 11.54
N ARG A 399 5.31 18.21 10.74
CA ARG A 399 6.02 19.32 10.09
C ARG A 399 6.65 20.34 11.06
N THR A 400 6.14 20.43 12.30
CA THR A 400 6.64 21.35 13.34
C THR A 400 7.78 20.73 14.17
N GLY A 401 8.02 19.43 14.00
CA GLY A 401 8.98 18.65 14.78
C GLY A 401 8.37 17.98 16.01
N ALA A 402 7.06 18.15 16.26
CA ALA A 402 6.37 17.48 17.35
C ALA A 402 6.13 16.00 17.01
N PHE A 403 6.47 15.10 17.93
CA PHE A 403 6.28 13.67 17.72
C PHE A 403 4.80 13.27 17.81
N VAL A 404 4.33 12.56 16.79
CA VAL A 404 2.94 12.11 16.64
C VAL A 404 2.80 10.63 16.97
N THR A 405 3.70 9.78 16.47
CA THR A 405 3.63 8.32 16.63
C THR A 405 4.88 7.81 17.32
N ALA A 406 4.71 6.91 18.30
CA ALA A 406 5.77 6.31 19.08
C ALA A 406 6.73 5.50 18.19
N LYS A 407 8.03 5.57 18.50
CA LYS A 407 9.09 4.89 17.75
C LYS A 407 10.24 4.49 18.67
N LYS A 408 10.73 3.25 18.54
CA LYS A 408 11.81 2.68 19.38
C LYS A 408 11.45 2.63 20.88
N CYS A 409 10.23 2.23 21.18
CA CYS A 409 9.67 2.08 22.53
C CYS A 409 8.90 0.75 22.59
N LYS A 410 8.51 0.34 23.80
CA LYS A 410 7.57 -0.77 23.99
C LYS A 410 6.14 -0.35 23.72
N VAL A 411 5.74 0.84 24.17
CA VAL A 411 4.45 1.43 23.78
C VAL A 411 4.41 1.60 22.27
N ARG A 412 3.21 1.43 21.71
CA ARG A 412 2.93 1.64 20.29
C ARG A 412 1.88 2.72 20.14
N GLY A 413 1.53 3.06 18.91
CA GLY A 413 0.52 4.06 18.64
C GLY A 413 0.97 5.49 18.92
N ALA A 414 0.13 6.28 19.60
CA ALA A 414 0.36 7.71 19.81
C ALA A 414 1.60 8.02 20.68
N PHE A 415 2.38 9.02 20.26
CA PHE A 415 3.49 9.54 21.06
C PHE A 415 3.01 10.55 22.10
N SER A 416 2.15 11.50 21.72
CA SER A 416 1.73 12.62 22.56
C SER A 416 0.25 12.52 22.96
N ARG A 417 -0.13 13.25 24.01
CA ARG A 417 -1.54 13.33 24.47
C ARG A 417 -2.48 13.86 23.38
N GLU A 418 -2.00 14.79 22.56
CA GLU A 418 -2.76 15.34 21.44
C GLU A 418 -2.94 14.31 20.31
N ALA A 419 -1.88 13.59 19.95
CA ALA A 419 -1.98 12.50 18.97
C ALA A 419 -2.92 11.39 19.45
N PHE A 420 -2.88 11.07 20.75
CA PHE A 420 -3.80 10.11 21.36
C PHE A 420 -5.25 10.61 21.34
N ALA A 421 -5.50 11.90 21.62
CA ALA A 421 -6.84 12.47 21.53
C ALA A 421 -7.42 12.37 20.10
N ASN A 422 -6.59 12.60 19.08
CA ASN A 422 -6.99 12.44 17.68
C ASN A 422 -7.30 10.96 17.34
N GLN A 423 -6.47 10.03 17.82
CA GLN A 423 -6.69 8.60 17.64
C GLN A 423 -7.98 8.13 18.34
N GLU A 424 -8.14 8.47 19.62
CA GLU A 424 -9.28 8.09 20.46
C GLU A 424 -10.59 8.64 19.91
N ALA A 425 -10.62 9.91 19.48
CA ALA A 425 -11.82 10.52 18.91
C ALA A 425 -12.31 9.79 17.64
N LYS A 426 -11.39 9.43 16.71
CA LYS A 426 -11.74 8.67 15.50
C LYS A 426 -12.26 7.27 15.82
N ILE A 427 -11.59 6.55 16.73
CA ILE A 427 -12.00 5.20 17.14
C ILE A 427 -13.36 5.24 17.85
N VAL A 428 -13.59 6.21 18.74
CA VAL A 428 -14.89 6.42 19.41
C VAL A 428 -15.99 6.71 18.39
N ALA A 429 -15.74 7.62 17.43
CA ALA A 429 -16.69 7.94 16.37
C ALA A 429 -17.05 6.71 15.53
N ALA A 430 -16.05 5.89 15.15
CA ALA A 430 -16.26 4.66 14.41
C ALA A 430 -17.09 3.63 15.21
N ILE A 431 -16.69 3.33 16.46
CA ILE A 431 -17.38 2.32 17.29
C ILE A 431 -18.81 2.74 17.61
N ASN A 432 -19.06 4.00 17.95
CA ASN A 432 -20.41 4.48 18.25
C ASN A 432 -21.32 4.50 17.00
N ALA A 433 -20.75 4.68 15.81
CA ALA A 433 -21.50 4.64 14.55
C ALA A 433 -21.80 3.22 14.04
N LEU A 434 -21.00 2.19 14.39
CA LEU A 434 -21.18 0.79 13.93
C LEU A 434 -22.59 0.25 14.15
N GLY A 435 -23.27 0.72 15.19
CA GLY A 435 -24.57 0.19 15.59
C GLY A 435 -24.51 -1.25 16.12
N ALA A 436 -23.32 -1.72 16.51
CA ALA A 436 -23.11 -3.05 17.08
C ALA A 436 -23.57 -3.13 18.55
N ASP A 437 -23.91 -4.34 18.99
CA ASP A 437 -24.19 -4.71 20.39
C ASP A 437 -22.98 -5.35 21.08
N VAL A 438 -22.14 -6.04 20.31
CA VAL A 438 -20.84 -6.59 20.74
C VAL A 438 -19.79 -6.17 19.72
N VAL A 439 -18.61 -5.72 20.17
CA VAL A 439 -17.45 -5.49 19.31
C VAL A 439 -16.27 -6.30 19.82
N ALA A 440 -15.76 -7.20 19.00
CA ALA A 440 -14.46 -7.82 19.13
C ALA A 440 -13.40 -6.82 18.67
N LEU A 441 -12.46 -6.47 19.53
CA LEU A 441 -11.42 -5.50 19.26
C LEU A 441 -10.07 -6.20 19.16
N GLU A 442 -9.32 -5.85 18.12
CA GLU A 442 -7.92 -6.21 17.95
C GLU A 442 -7.06 -4.94 18.16
N GLU A 443 -5.76 -5.11 18.44
CA GLU A 443 -4.83 -3.98 18.63
C GLU A 443 -5.11 -3.10 19.86
N ILE A 444 -5.64 -3.69 20.95
CA ILE A 444 -5.74 -3.03 22.26
C ILE A 444 -4.46 -3.28 23.05
N GLU A 445 -3.94 -2.25 23.71
CA GLU A 445 -2.79 -2.37 24.60
C GLU A 445 -3.00 -3.38 25.75
N ASN A 446 -1.93 -4.08 26.12
CA ASN A 446 -1.78 -4.84 27.35
C ASN A 446 -0.78 -4.14 28.30
N PRO A 447 -1.25 -3.32 29.25
CA PRO A 447 -0.39 -2.52 30.13
C PRO A 447 0.59 -3.37 30.95
N VAL A 448 0.19 -4.59 31.31
CA VAL A 448 1.03 -5.52 32.07
C VAL A 448 2.22 -5.99 31.24
N ALA A 449 2.00 -6.33 29.96
CA ALA A 449 3.06 -6.78 29.06
C ALA A 449 3.99 -5.62 28.62
N VAL A 450 3.47 -4.41 28.48
CA VAL A 450 4.28 -3.20 28.29
C VAL A 450 5.18 -2.94 29.52
N GLY A 451 4.63 -3.18 30.71
CA GLY A 451 5.33 -3.02 32.00
C GLY A 451 5.04 -1.69 32.70
N VAL A 452 3.91 -1.06 32.38
CA VAL A 452 3.49 0.25 32.91
C VAL A 452 2.41 0.15 34.00
N GLY A 453 1.73 -0.99 34.12
CA GLY A 453 0.65 -1.19 35.09
C GLY A 453 0.45 -2.65 35.50
N THR A 454 -0.38 -2.87 36.50
CA THR A 454 -0.76 -4.22 36.99
C THR A 454 -2.14 -4.65 36.53
N ASP A 455 -2.93 -3.74 35.97
CA ASP A 455 -4.27 -4.02 35.46
C ASP A 455 -4.22 -4.24 33.94
N ARG A 456 -4.60 -5.44 33.51
CA ARG A 456 -4.62 -5.86 32.10
C ARG A 456 -5.74 -5.18 31.30
N ASP A 457 -6.77 -4.67 31.96
CA ASP A 457 -7.94 -4.05 31.32
C ASP A 457 -7.90 -2.52 31.36
N ALA A 458 -6.86 -1.88 31.91
CA ALA A 458 -6.83 -0.43 32.10
C ALA A 458 -7.05 0.37 30.81
N SER A 459 -6.35 0.03 29.72
CA SER A 459 -6.53 0.71 28.42
C SER A 459 -7.93 0.48 27.85
N LEU A 460 -8.49 -0.72 28.01
CA LEU A 460 -9.85 -1.05 27.55
C LEU A 460 -10.93 -0.30 28.37
N ALA A 461 -10.75 -0.19 29.68
CA ALA A 461 -11.63 0.56 30.55
C ALA A 461 -11.63 2.05 30.18
N ARG A 462 -10.47 2.62 29.84
CA ARG A 462 -10.36 3.98 29.32
C ARG A 462 -11.12 4.16 28.01
N LEU A 463 -10.99 3.23 27.05
CA LEU A 463 -11.76 3.28 25.81
C LEU A 463 -13.27 3.28 26.09
N VAL A 464 -13.75 2.41 27.00
CA VAL A 464 -15.16 2.36 27.39
C VAL A 464 -15.62 3.66 28.08
N GLU A 465 -14.77 4.30 28.88
CA GLU A 465 -15.07 5.62 29.44
C GLU A 465 -15.24 6.67 28.32
N ALA A 466 -14.33 6.70 27.35
CA ALA A 466 -14.42 7.62 26.21
C ALA A 466 -15.68 7.37 25.36
N LEU A 467 -16.00 6.10 25.08
CA LEU A 467 -17.21 5.69 24.37
C LEU A 467 -18.48 6.14 25.10
N ASN A 468 -18.54 5.96 26.42
CA ASN A 468 -19.67 6.36 27.26
C ASN A 468 -19.77 7.88 27.44
N LYS A 469 -18.66 8.61 27.36
CA LYS A 469 -18.69 10.07 27.36
C LYS A 469 -19.41 10.63 26.12
N ASP A 470 -19.23 9.97 24.98
CA ASP A 470 -19.85 10.35 23.70
C ASP A 470 -21.29 9.79 23.56
N ALA A 471 -21.48 8.49 23.82
CA ALA A 471 -22.77 7.81 23.63
C ALA A 471 -23.71 7.84 24.85
N GLY A 472 -23.29 8.47 25.95
CA GLY A 472 -24.01 8.48 27.22
C GLY A 472 -23.55 7.39 28.20
N ALA A 473 -23.55 7.73 29.50
CA ALA A 473 -23.05 6.85 30.55
C ALA A 473 -23.84 5.53 30.62
N GLY A 474 -23.10 4.41 30.68
CA GLY A 474 -23.67 3.07 30.78
C GLY A 474 -24.11 2.45 29.45
N THR A 475 -23.89 3.13 28.32
CA THR A 475 -24.15 2.59 26.98
C THR A 475 -23.23 1.42 26.64
N TRP A 476 -21.96 1.48 27.06
CA TRP A 476 -20.94 0.46 26.82
C TRP A 476 -20.37 -0.09 28.12
N ALA A 477 -20.05 -1.38 28.10
CA ALA A 477 -19.24 -2.07 29.10
C ALA A 477 -18.17 -2.90 28.39
N TYR A 478 -17.10 -3.27 29.09
CA TYR A 478 -16.11 -4.22 28.59
C TYR A 478 -16.28 -5.58 29.26
N VAL A 479 -15.87 -6.64 28.57
CA VAL A 479 -15.76 -7.98 29.16
C VAL A 479 -14.47 -8.05 29.97
N PRO A 480 -14.54 -8.29 31.29
CA PRO A 480 -13.34 -8.37 32.12
C PRO A 480 -12.43 -9.53 31.70
N SER A 481 -11.13 -9.33 31.87
CA SER A 481 -10.13 -10.39 31.79
C SER A 481 -10.48 -11.52 32.77
N PRO A 482 -10.25 -12.79 32.39
CA PRO A 482 -10.47 -13.89 33.32
C PRO A 482 -9.41 -13.90 34.42
N GLN A 483 -9.69 -14.59 35.51
CA GLN A 483 -8.73 -14.75 36.61
C GLN A 483 -7.43 -15.45 36.18
N ALA A 484 -7.53 -16.38 35.23
CA ALA A 484 -6.38 -17.08 34.65
C ALA A 484 -5.97 -16.40 33.34
N VAL A 485 -4.83 -15.72 33.36
CA VAL A 485 -4.21 -15.10 32.17
C VAL A 485 -2.89 -15.81 31.83
N PRO A 486 -2.47 -15.87 30.55
CA PRO A 486 -1.18 -16.44 30.18
C PRO A 486 -0.01 -15.71 30.84
N GLU A 487 1.08 -16.42 31.15
CA GLU A 487 2.28 -15.80 31.73
C GLU A 487 3.05 -14.91 30.73
N ALA A 488 2.93 -15.21 29.44
CA ALA A 488 3.66 -14.54 28.37
C ALA A 488 2.69 -14.07 27.29
N GLU A 489 2.31 -12.81 27.37
CA GLU A 489 1.42 -12.15 26.40
C GLU A 489 2.18 -11.11 25.57
N ASP A 490 1.66 -10.84 24.37
CA ASP A 490 2.11 -9.71 23.57
C ASP A 490 1.69 -8.38 24.25
N VAL A 491 2.39 -7.30 23.91
CA VAL A 491 2.02 -5.92 24.34
C VAL A 491 0.67 -5.49 23.77
N ILE A 492 0.14 -6.25 22.81
CA ILE A 492 -1.19 -6.11 22.23
C ILE A 492 -2.04 -7.30 22.66
N ARG A 493 -3.33 -7.07 22.89
CA ARG A 493 -4.34 -8.08 23.17
C ARG A 493 -5.60 -7.86 22.35
N VAL A 494 -6.39 -8.93 22.22
CA VAL A 494 -7.78 -8.83 21.74
C VAL A 494 -8.73 -8.63 22.92
N ALA A 495 -9.85 -7.96 22.71
CA ALA A 495 -10.80 -7.60 23.75
C ALA A 495 -12.25 -7.62 23.26
N PHE A 496 -13.21 -7.53 24.19
CA PHE A 496 -14.62 -7.35 23.86
C PHE A 496 -15.21 -6.16 24.61
N ILE A 497 -15.98 -5.35 23.90
CA ILE A 497 -16.93 -4.38 24.47
C ILE A 497 -18.34 -4.73 24.03
N TYR A 498 -19.33 -4.35 24.82
CA TYR A 498 -20.73 -4.67 24.56
C TYR A 498 -21.69 -3.64 25.14
N LYS A 499 -22.92 -3.61 24.62
CA LYS A 499 -24.02 -2.79 25.15
C LYS A 499 -24.81 -3.59 26.18
N PRO A 500 -24.73 -3.26 27.49
CA PRO A 500 -25.40 -4.03 28.54
C PRO A 500 -26.94 -3.97 28.46
N ALA A 501 -27.49 -2.98 27.75
CA ALA A 501 -28.92 -2.87 27.50
C ALA A 501 -29.45 -3.96 26.55
N THR A 502 -28.60 -4.53 25.70
CA THR A 502 -29.03 -5.51 24.67
C THR A 502 -28.45 -6.89 24.91
N VAL A 503 -27.23 -7.01 25.42
CA VAL A 503 -26.55 -8.30 25.64
C VAL A 503 -25.83 -8.34 26.98
N ALA A 504 -25.67 -9.55 27.53
CA ALA A 504 -24.95 -9.79 28.78
C ALA A 504 -23.94 -10.93 28.60
N PRO A 505 -22.69 -10.80 29.10
CA PRO A 505 -21.75 -11.91 29.16
C PRO A 505 -22.28 -13.06 30.02
N VAL A 506 -22.10 -14.29 29.55
CA VAL A 506 -22.41 -15.52 30.29
C VAL A 506 -21.11 -16.12 30.81
N GLY A 507 -20.91 -16.05 32.13
CA GLY A 507 -19.69 -16.54 32.78
C GLY A 507 -18.43 -15.73 32.43
N PRO A 508 -17.26 -16.16 32.94
CA PRO A 508 -15.99 -15.49 32.62
C PRO A 508 -15.57 -15.75 31.17
N SER A 509 -14.83 -14.80 30.60
CA SER A 509 -14.16 -14.97 29.31
C SER A 509 -13.06 -16.06 29.39
N LEU A 510 -12.61 -16.55 28.24
CA LEU A 510 -11.59 -17.61 28.17
C LEU A 510 -10.48 -17.22 27.19
N ILE A 511 -9.24 -17.15 27.68
CA ILE A 511 -8.05 -16.93 26.84
C ILE A 511 -7.50 -18.30 26.42
N HIS A 512 -7.23 -18.47 25.13
CA HIS A 512 -6.59 -19.67 24.62
C HIS A 512 -5.06 -19.54 24.67
N ASP A 513 -4.47 -20.03 25.76
CA ASP A 513 -3.02 -20.17 25.89
C ASP A 513 -2.53 -21.43 25.16
N ASP A 514 -1.89 -21.25 24.01
CA ASP A 514 -1.39 -22.33 23.16
C ASP A 514 -0.03 -21.95 22.55
N PRO A 515 0.94 -22.90 22.44
CA PRO A 515 2.24 -22.65 21.83
C PRO A 515 2.21 -22.09 20.40
N ALA A 516 1.12 -22.26 19.65
CA ALA A 516 0.96 -21.64 18.33
C ALA A 516 0.88 -20.10 18.41
N PHE A 517 0.51 -19.55 19.56
CA PHE A 517 0.40 -18.10 19.81
C PHE A 517 1.49 -17.60 20.76
N THR A 518 1.80 -18.32 21.84
CA THR A 518 2.66 -17.83 22.92
C THR A 518 4.05 -17.45 22.43
N GLY A 519 4.41 -16.17 22.60
CA GLY A 519 5.68 -15.59 22.13
C GLY A 519 5.75 -15.33 20.61
N LEU A 520 4.66 -15.57 19.88
CA LEU A 520 4.59 -15.44 18.42
C LEU A 520 3.50 -14.45 17.98
N ALA A 521 2.34 -14.47 18.61
CA ALA A 521 1.18 -13.63 18.30
C ALA A 521 0.26 -13.49 19.53
N ARG A 522 -0.91 -12.88 19.32
CA ARG A 522 -1.89 -12.60 20.38
C ARG A 522 -2.74 -13.85 20.63
N GLN A 523 -2.94 -14.21 21.89
CA GLN A 523 -3.81 -15.32 22.27
C GLN A 523 -5.29 -15.00 21.95
N PRO A 524 -6.04 -15.94 21.32
CA PRO A 524 -7.49 -15.78 21.10
C PRO A 524 -8.28 -15.64 22.40
N LEU A 525 -9.39 -14.89 22.34
CA LEU A 525 -10.30 -14.65 23.47
C LEU A 525 -11.71 -15.08 23.09
N ALA A 526 -12.33 -15.94 23.91
CA ALA A 526 -13.73 -16.32 23.76
C ALA A 526 -14.60 -15.67 24.85
N GLN A 527 -15.80 -15.25 24.46
CA GLN A 527 -16.87 -14.87 25.39
C GLN A 527 -18.21 -15.39 24.87
N GLU A 528 -19.00 -15.98 25.75
CA GLU A 528 -20.42 -16.26 25.50
C GLU A 528 -21.27 -15.04 25.88
N PHE A 529 -22.21 -14.66 25.02
CA PHE A 529 -23.17 -13.60 25.27
C PHE A 529 -24.58 -14.15 25.21
N ALA A 530 -25.46 -13.61 26.03
CA ALA A 530 -26.89 -13.86 26.01
C ALA A 530 -27.63 -12.57 25.66
N ARG A 531 -28.62 -12.66 24.76
CA ARG A 531 -29.50 -11.53 24.49
C ARG A 531 -30.32 -11.19 25.73
N VAL A 532 -30.31 -9.93 26.13
CA VAL A 532 -31.23 -9.41 27.15
C VAL A 532 -32.63 -9.34 26.53
N ALA A 533 -33.53 -10.23 26.95
CA ALA A 533 -34.92 -10.27 26.51
C ALA A 533 -35.88 -9.99 27.68
N GLY A 534 -37.06 -9.46 27.37
CA GLY A 534 -38.17 -9.39 28.34
C GLY A 534 -38.66 -10.79 28.74
N GLU A 535 -39.24 -10.91 29.94
CA GLU A 535 -39.56 -12.20 30.57
C GLU A 535 -40.39 -13.14 29.68
N ARG A 536 -39.86 -14.36 29.46
CA ARG A 536 -40.53 -15.69 29.37
C ARG A 536 -39.90 -16.69 28.39
N SER A 537 -38.83 -16.34 27.68
CA SER A 537 -38.01 -17.29 26.94
C SER A 537 -36.62 -17.42 27.56
N ALA A 538 -36.03 -18.62 27.54
CA ALA A 538 -34.60 -18.75 27.85
C ALA A 538 -33.82 -17.83 26.89
N PRO A 539 -32.88 -17.00 27.38
CA PRO A 539 -32.18 -16.07 26.52
C PRO A 539 -31.35 -16.87 25.51
N ALA A 540 -31.51 -16.55 24.21
CA ALA A 540 -30.67 -17.12 23.17
C ALA A 540 -29.22 -16.64 23.40
N SER A 541 -28.28 -17.59 23.51
CA SER A 541 -26.86 -17.32 23.66
C SER A 541 -26.06 -17.69 22.42
N PHE A 542 -24.91 -17.03 22.28
CA PHE A 542 -23.94 -17.26 21.22
C PHE A 542 -22.54 -17.00 21.76
N VAL A 543 -21.54 -17.61 21.14
CA VAL A 543 -20.12 -17.45 21.48
C VAL A 543 -19.41 -16.67 20.39
N VAL A 544 -18.58 -15.72 20.78
CA VAL A 544 -17.66 -15.03 19.88
C VAL A 544 -16.24 -15.36 20.31
N VAL A 545 -15.41 -15.79 19.35
CA VAL A 545 -13.97 -16.03 19.54
C VAL A 545 -13.21 -15.03 18.69
N ALA A 546 -12.61 -14.03 19.34
CA ALA A 546 -11.77 -13.02 18.71
C ALA A 546 -10.34 -13.54 18.55
N ASN A 547 -9.68 -13.20 17.44
CA ASN A 547 -8.30 -13.59 17.16
C ASN A 547 -7.52 -12.48 16.45
N HIS A 548 -6.19 -12.54 16.56
CA HIS A 548 -5.28 -11.71 15.77
C HIS A 548 -4.01 -12.52 15.48
N PHE A 549 -3.95 -13.09 14.28
CA PHE A 549 -2.88 -14.00 13.86
C PHE A 549 -1.55 -13.28 13.59
N LYS A 550 -0.47 -14.05 13.43
CA LYS A 550 0.85 -13.49 13.15
C LYS A 550 0.86 -12.70 11.83
N SER A 551 1.28 -11.43 11.89
CA SER A 551 1.50 -10.56 10.73
C SER A 551 2.39 -11.17 9.65
N LYS A 552 2.07 -10.90 8.37
CA LYS A 552 2.84 -11.33 7.18
C LYS A 552 4.18 -10.60 6.98
N GLY A 553 4.44 -9.53 7.74
CA GLY A 553 5.58 -8.63 7.50
C GLY A 553 6.94 -9.11 8.00
N SER A 554 7.01 -10.18 8.79
CA SER A 554 8.27 -10.63 9.40
C SER A 554 8.24 -12.11 9.79
N VAL A 555 9.38 -12.78 9.69
CA VAL A 555 9.60 -14.11 10.28
C VAL A 555 10.12 -13.93 11.71
N PRO A 556 9.47 -14.49 12.74
CA PRO A 556 10.04 -14.53 14.08
C PRO A 556 11.42 -15.19 14.09
N GLU A 557 12.34 -14.68 14.89
CA GLU A 557 13.68 -15.28 15.04
C GLU A 557 13.54 -16.72 15.55
N GLY A 558 14.26 -17.66 14.91
CA GLY A 558 14.19 -19.08 15.26
C GLY A 558 12.91 -19.80 14.82
N ALA A 559 12.04 -19.16 14.03
CA ALA A 559 10.85 -19.81 13.48
C ALA A 559 11.22 -21.05 12.63
N PRO A 560 10.39 -22.11 12.65
CA PRO A 560 10.64 -23.31 11.87
C PRO A 560 10.55 -23.05 10.36
N ALA A 561 10.96 -24.03 9.55
CA ALA A 561 10.85 -23.98 8.09
C ALA A 561 9.40 -23.71 7.63
N GLY A 562 9.24 -23.10 6.46
CA GLY A 562 7.93 -22.74 5.89
C GLY A 562 7.38 -21.37 6.34
N ASN A 563 8.18 -20.58 7.07
CA ASN A 563 7.80 -19.23 7.48
C ASN A 563 8.47 -18.11 6.68
N VAL A 564 9.55 -18.41 5.95
CA VAL A 564 10.13 -17.47 4.99
C VAL A 564 9.24 -17.41 3.75
N ASP A 565 8.98 -16.22 3.24
CA ASP A 565 8.23 -16.00 2.02
C ASP A 565 8.83 -16.80 0.84
N SER A 566 8.01 -17.67 0.25
CA SER A 566 8.38 -18.51 -0.90
C SER A 566 7.97 -17.89 -2.24
N GLY A 567 7.40 -16.68 -2.21
CA GLY A 567 6.84 -15.97 -3.36
C GLY A 567 5.54 -16.59 -3.88
N ASP A 568 4.91 -17.50 -3.14
CA ASP A 568 3.64 -18.14 -3.49
C ASP A 568 2.42 -17.23 -3.29
N GLY A 569 2.65 -15.98 -2.85
CA GLY A 569 1.62 -14.97 -2.57
C GLY A 569 1.19 -14.92 -1.10
N GLN A 570 1.61 -15.88 -0.26
CA GLN A 570 1.16 -15.93 1.13
C GLN A 570 1.99 -15.05 2.07
N GLY A 571 3.19 -14.64 1.68
CA GLY A 571 4.10 -13.84 2.49
C GLY A 571 4.71 -14.62 3.67
N ASN A 572 5.36 -13.92 4.58
CA ASN A 572 6.03 -14.56 5.71
C ASN A 572 5.03 -15.17 6.73
N ALA A 573 5.58 -16.01 7.60
CA ALA A 573 4.93 -16.65 8.74
C ALA A 573 3.70 -17.51 8.39
N ASN A 574 3.60 -18.02 7.16
CA ASN A 574 2.45 -18.82 6.74
C ASN A 574 2.30 -20.11 7.58
N ALA A 575 3.37 -20.88 7.78
CA ALA A 575 3.31 -22.10 8.59
C ALA A 575 2.87 -21.83 10.05
N ILE A 576 3.28 -20.70 10.63
CA ILE A 576 2.79 -20.25 11.95
C ILE A 576 1.30 -19.95 11.89
N ARG A 577 0.82 -19.19 10.89
CA ARG A 577 -0.61 -18.88 10.74
C ARG A 577 -1.46 -20.14 10.53
N VAL A 578 -0.95 -21.15 9.82
CA VAL A 578 -1.61 -22.46 9.68
C VAL A 578 -1.71 -23.18 11.03
N ALA A 579 -0.64 -23.18 11.83
CA ALA A 579 -0.68 -23.73 13.18
C ALA A 579 -1.69 -22.99 14.08
N GLN A 580 -1.76 -21.66 13.96
CA GLN A 580 -2.72 -20.81 14.66
C GLN A 580 -4.17 -21.12 14.26
N ALA A 581 -4.44 -21.34 12.97
CA ALA A 581 -5.73 -21.79 12.47
C ALA A 581 -6.16 -23.12 13.10
N GLY A 582 -5.26 -24.11 13.13
CA GLY A 582 -5.53 -25.41 13.75
C GLY A 582 -5.77 -25.33 15.27
N ALA A 583 -4.99 -24.52 15.98
CA ALA A 583 -5.15 -24.27 17.40
C ALA A 583 -6.50 -23.56 17.70
N LEU A 584 -6.84 -22.53 16.92
CA LEU A 584 -8.12 -21.82 17.04
C LEU A 584 -9.31 -22.75 16.82
N ALA A 585 -9.29 -23.58 15.77
CA ALA A 585 -10.35 -24.57 15.54
C ALA A 585 -10.49 -25.57 16.70
N SER A 586 -9.35 -26.04 17.24
CA SER A 586 -9.33 -26.96 18.38
C SER A 586 -9.87 -26.32 19.66
N PHE A 587 -9.58 -25.04 19.90
CA PHE A 587 -10.16 -24.29 21.01
C PHE A 587 -11.66 -24.09 20.86
N ALA A 588 -12.10 -23.68 19.66
CA ALA A 588 -13.50 -23.38 19.39
C ALA A 588 -14.39 -24.63 19.39
N ALA A 589 -13.84 -25.83 19.21
CA ALA A 589 -14.56 -27.11 19.36
C ALA A 589 -15.19 -27.30 20.75
N ARG A 590 -14.74 -26.56 21.78
CA ARG A 590 -15.35 -26.54 23.12
C ARG A 590 -16.76 -25.94 23.15
N PHE A 591 -17.13 -25.21 22.10
CA PHE A 591 -18.42 -24.52 21.95
C PHE A 591 -19.24 -25.09 20.79
N ALA A 592 -18.93 -26.30 20.32
CA ALA A 592 -19.56 -26.89 19.13
C ALA A 592 -21.08 -27.09 19.26
N ASP A 593 -21.60 -27.15 20.49
CA ASP A 593 -23.01 -27.24 20.82
C ASP A 593 -23.74 -25.88 20.87
N LYS A 594 -23.00 -24.77 20.72
CA LYS A 594 -23.53 -23.41 20.76
C LYS A 594 -23.31 -22.69 19.43
N PRO A 595 -24.19 -21.75 19.04
CA PRO A 595 -23.91 -20.82 17.97
C PRO A 595 -22.58 -20.10 18.22
N THR A 596 -21.57 -20.32 17.37
CA THR A 596 -20.23 -19.78 17.57
C THR A 596 -19.73 -19.06 16.32
N LEU A 597 -19.14 -17.88 16.52
CA LEU A 597 -18.45 -17.09 15.51
C LEU A 597 -16.96 -17.04 15.82
N LEU A 598 -16.11 -17.25 14.80
CA LEU A 598 -14.69 -16.87 14.84
C LEU A 598 -14.55 -15.56 14.06
N VAL A 599 -14.00 -14.54 14.70
CA VAL A 599 -13.88 -13.19 14.14
C VAL A 599 -12.50 -12.61 14.42
N GLY A 600 -12.05 -11.69 13.58
CA GLY A 600 -10.80 -10.95 13.78
C GLY A 600 -9.89 -10.93 12.57
N ASP A 601 -8.68 -10.43 12.79
CA ASP A 601 -7.61 -10.35 11.80
C ASP A 601 -6.86 -11.69 11.73
N PHE A 602 -7.17 -12.49 10.70
CA PHE A 602 -6.48 -13.76 10.46
C PHE A 602 -5.14 -13.57 9.73
N ASN A 603 -4.79 -12.33 9.36
CA ASN A 603 -3.59 -11.99 8.60
C ASN A 603 -3.40 -12.89 7.36
N SER A 604 -4.50 -13.36 6.77
CA SER A 604 -4.52 -14.34 5.67
C SER A 604 -5.65 -14.04 4.70
N TYR A 605 -5.36 -14.03 3.40
CA TYR A 605 -6.37 -13.84 2.36
C TYR A 605 -7.21 -15.11 2.14
N SER A 606 -8.36 -14.97 1.47
CA SER A 606 -9.41 -16.01 1.41
C SER A 606 -8.99 -17.38 0.82
N GLN A 607 -7.93 -17.42 0.00
CA GLN A 607 -7.43 -18.67 -0.60
C GLN A 607 -6.19 -19.22 0.11
N GLU A 608 -5.69 -18.56 1.15
CA GLU A 608 -4.47 -18.96 1.85
C GLU A 608 -4.70 -20.15 2.80
N ASP A 609 -3.61 -20.87 3.06
CA ASP A 609 -3.61 -22.11 3.84
C ASP A 609 -4.28 -21.98 5.22
N PRO A 610 -4.11 -20.87 6.00
CA PRO A 610 -4.77 -20.72 7.30
C PRO A 610 -6.30 -20.68 7.17
N ILE A 611 -6.83 -20.03 6.14
CA ILE A 611 -8.26 -19.97 5.86
C ILE A 611 -8.76 -21.34 5.42
N LYS A 612 -8.01 -22.03 4.54
CA LYS A 612 -8.35 -23.40 4.10
C LYS A 612 -8.31 -24.41 5.24
N ALA A 613 -7.41 -24.25 6.21
CA ALA A 613 -7.34 -25.10 7.39
C ALA A 613 -8.60 -24.97 8.28
N LEU A 614 -9.14 -23.76 8.44
CA LEU A 614 -10.40 -23.53 9.17
C LEU A 614 -11.59 -24.11 8.41
N GLU A 615 -11.67 -23.90 7.09
CA GLU A 615 -12.71 -24.48 6.22
C GLU A 615 -12.69 -26.01 6.30
N ALA A 616 -11.51 -26.63 6.23
CA ALA A 616 -11.33 -28.07 6.37
C ALA A 616 -11.70 -28.60 7.77
N ALA A 617 -11.60 -27.76 8.81
CA ALA A 617 -12.04 -28.08 10.17
C ALA A 617 -13.55 -27.92 10.37
N GLY A 618 -14.31 -27.59 9.32
CA GLY A 618 -15.78 -27.50 9.34
C GLY A 618 -16.33 -26.11 9.68
N TRP A 619 -15.48 -25.09 9.70
CA TRP A 619 -15.91 -23.70 9.87
C TRP A 619 -16.28 -23.09 8.53
N GLU A 620 -17.46 -22.50 8.42
CA GLU A 620 -17.89 -21.83 7.19
C GLU A 620 -17.51 -20.36 7.23
N ARG A 621 -16.72 -19.92 6.25
CA ARG A 621 -16.43 -18.49 6.08
C ARG A 621 -17.66 -17.80 5.49
N VAL A 622 -18.22 -16.86 6.25
CA VAL A 622 -19.49 -16.15 5.90
C VAL A 622 -19.27 -14.68 5.55
N SER A 623 -18.01 -14.24 5.56
CA SER A 623 -17.53 -12.91 5.14
C SER A 623 -17.07 -12.91 3.67
N GLY A 624 -16.82 -11.73 3.11
CA GLY A 624 -16.25 -11.56 1.76
C GLY A 624 -17.24 -11.14 0.66
N ALA A 625 -18.50 -10.84 1.01
CA ALA A 625 -19.47 -10.25 0.09
C ALA A 625 -19.41 -8.72 0.02
N GLY A 626 -18.76 -8.07 0.99
CA GLY A 626 -18.58 -6.61 1.05
C GLY A 626 -17.25 -6.13 0.47
N GLU A 627 -16.95 -4.87 0.72
CA GLU A 627 -15.64 -4.27 0.40
C GLU A 627 -14.50 -5.02 1.10
N ALA A 628 -13.31 -4.98 0.49
CA ALA A 628 -12.12 -5.57 1.06
C ALA A 628 -11.78 -4.96 2.43
N SER A 629 -11.38 -5.80 3.39
CA SER A 629 -11.04 -5.31 4.73
C SER A 629 -9.68 -4.61 4.81
N TYR A 630 -8.82 -4.82 3.81
CA TYR A 630 -7.46 -4.31 3.77
C TYR A 630 -7.01 -3.97 2.34
N VAL A 631 -6.11 -2.98 2.20
CA VAL A 631 -5.46 -2.63 0.93
C VAL A 631 -3.95 -2.58 1.17
N TYR A 632 -3.20 -3.36 0.40
CA TYR A 632 -1.74 -3.38 0.50
C TYR A 632 -1.09 -3.27 -0.86
N ALA A 633 -0.16 -2.31 -0.98
CA ALA A 633 0.51 -1.99 -2.23
C ALA A 633 -0.48 -1.86 -3.39
N GLY A 634 -1.63 -1.22 -3.18
CA GLY A 634 -2.63 -1.06 -4.23
C GLY A 634 -3.44 -2.30 -4.62
N ARG A 635 -3.36 -3.38 -3.85
CA ARG A 635 -4.16 -4.61 -4.03
C ARG A 635 -5.18 -4.70 -2.90
N SER A 636 -6.46 -4.82 -3.25
CA SER A 636 -7.57 -4.91 -2.31
C SER A 636 -7.89 -6.38 -1.98
N GLY A 637 -7.95 -6.74 -0.70
CA GLY A 637 -8.37 -8.07 -0.24
C GLY A 637 -8.71 -8.10 1.26
N SER A 638 -9.33 -9.17 1.74
CA SER A 638 -9.73 -9.25 3.16
C SER A 638 -8.77 -10.10 3.99
N LEU A 639 -8.29 -9.53 5.09
CA LEU A 639 -7.55 -10.22 6.15
C LEU A 639 -8.42 -10.48 7.38
N ASP A 640 -9.47 -9.69 7.55
CA ASP A 640 -10.46 -9.81 8.60
C ASP A 640 -11.59 -10.69 8.08
N HIS A 641 -11.87 -11.76 8.82
CA HIS A 641 -12.86 -12.74 8.41
C HIS A 641 -13.85 -13.02 9.53
N VAL A 642 -15.02 -13.51 9.11
CA VAL A 642 -16.05 -14.07 9.96
C VAL A 642 -16.28 -15.51 9.52
N PHE A 643 -16.12 -16.43 10.47
CA PHE A 643 -16.51 -17.82 10.32
C PHE A 643 -17.64 -18.17 11.27
N ALA A 644 -18.55 -19.04 10.83
CA ALA A 644 -19.65 -19.54 11.61
C ALA A 644 -19.62 -21.08 11.67
N ASN A 645 -20.01 -21.64 12.81
CA ASN A 645 -20.31 -23.06 12.89
C ASN A 645 -21.75 -23.36 12.44
N ALA A 646 -22.09 -24.65 12.34
CA ALA A 646 -23.42 -25.10 11.92
C ALA A 646 -24.57 -24.57 12.80
N ALA A 647 -24.32 -24.32 14.10
CA ALA A 647 -25.32 -23.78 15.02
C ALA A 647 -25.56 -22.27 14.84
N ALA A 648 -24.55 -21.51 14.43
CA ALA A 648 -24.66 -20.07 14.17
C ALA A 648 -25.30 -19.76 12.81
N LYS A 649 -25.09 -20.62 11.80
CA LYS A 649 -25.54 -20.37 10.42
C LYS A 649 -27.04 -20.00 10.31
N PRO A 650 -27.99 -20.69 10.96
CA PRO A 650 -29.41 -20.34 10.86
C PRO A 650 -29.78 -18.99 11.50
N LEU A 651 -28.89 -18.43 12.32
CA LEU A 651 -29.11 -17.15 13.01
C LEU A 651 -28.57 -15.97 12.20
N LEU A 652 -27.69 -16.20 11.22
CA LEU A 652 -27.08 -15.14 10.41
C LEU A 652 -28.13 -14.44 9.56
N ALA A 653 -28.20 -13.12 9.72
CA ALA A 653 -29.03 -12.22 8.93
C ALA A 653 -28.22 -11.38 7.92
N GLY A 654 -26.89 -11.51 7.93
CA GLY A 654 -25.98 -10.87 6.99
C GLY A 654 -24.59 -10.63 7.59
N VAL A 655 -23.58 -10.51 6.74
CA VAL A 655 -22.23 -10.08 7.08
C VAL A 655 -21.77 -9.08 6.04
N THR A 656 -21.20 -7.94 6.45
CA THR A 656 -20.69 -6.94 5.53
C THR A 656 -19.54 -6.14 6.14
N SER A 657 -18.69 -5.58 5.30
CA SER A 657 -17.60 -4.69 5.70
C SER A 657 -18.06 -3.23 5.63
N TRP A 658 -17.71 -2.42 6.63
CA TRP A 658 -17.88 -0.97 6.53
C TRP A 658 -16.57 -0.31 6.09
N ALA A 659 -16.53 0.14 4.83
CA ALA A 659 -15.30 0.57 4.17
C ALA A 659 -14.83 1.98 4.56
N ILE A 660 -14.53 2.21 5.83
CA ILE A 660 -14.10 3.52 6.35
C ILE A 660 -12.60 3.71 6.44
N ASN A 661 -11.80 2.65 6.27
CA ASN A 661 -10.39 2.64 6.66
C ASN A 661 -9.46 2.25 5.51
N ALA A 662 -9.53 1.00 5.05
CA ALA A 662 -8.52 0.42 4.16
C ALA A 662 -8.34 1.20 2.85
N GLN A 663 -9.43 1.76 2.34
CA GLN A 663 -9.43 2.51 1.08
C GLN A 663 -9.05 3.98 1.24
N GLU A 664 -9.10 4.54 2.45
CA GLU A 664 -8.70 5.93 2.71
C GLU A 664 -7.18 6.10 2.62
N SER A 665 -6.72 7.28 2.22
CA SER A 665 -5.27 7.57 2.24
C SER A 665 -4.75 7.61 3.67
N ILE A 666 -3.53 7.09 3.88
CA ILE A 666 -2.83 7.17 5.18
C ILE A 666 -2.64 8.61 5.67
N ALA A 667 -2.74 9.59 4.77
CA ALA A 667 -2.68 11.02 5.10
C ALA A 667 -3.70 11.43 6.19
N PHE A 668 -4.88 10.79 6.22
CA PHE A 668 -5.97 11.11 7.16
C PHE A 668 -5.89 10.31 8.47
N GLU A 669 -4.91 9.41 8.60
CA GLU A 669 -4.67 8.65 9.82
C GLU A 669 -4.10 9.56 10.90
N TYR A 670 -4.44 9.32 12.17
CA TYR A 670 -3.91 10.12 13.29
C TYR A 670 -2.36 10.16 13.28
N SER A 671 -1.72 9.09 12.78
CA SER A 671 -0.26 8.93 12.70
C SER A 671 0.40 9.88 11.69
N ARG A 672 -0.39 10.58 10.87
CA ARG A 672 0.03 11.59 9.90
C ARG A 672 -0.58 12.97 10.18
N ALA A 673 -1.24 13.15 11.33
CA ALA A 673 -1.76 14.45 11.74
C ALA A 673 -0.64 15.51 11.74
N GLY A 674 -0.94 16.69 11.16
CA GLY A 674 0.01 17.81 11.12
C GLY A 674 1.18 17.66 10.13
N MET A 675 1.22 16.61 9.29
CA MET A 675 2.31 16.42 8.32
C MET A 675 2.30 17.43 7.16
N ASN A 676 1.17 18.09 6.90
CA ASN A 676 1.02 19.12 5.87
C ASN A 676 0.04 20.20 6.33
N ALA A 677 0.34 21.46 6.02
CA ALA A 677 -0.41 22.63 6.49
C ALA A 677 -1.80 22.78 5.83
N HIS A 678 -2.03 22.14 4.69
CA HIS A 678 -3.27 22.22 3.91
C HIS A 678 -4.15 20.97 4.02
N LEU A 679 -3.69 19.95 4.76
CA LEU A 679 -4.50 18.77 5.05
C LEU A 679 -5.17 18.93 6.43
N ALA A 680 -6.50 18.89 6.45
CA ALA A 680 -7.25 18.95 7.70
C ALA A 680 -7.04 17.68 8.53
N VAL A 681 -6.90 17.84 9.85
CA VAL A 681 -6.97 16.72 10.79
C VAL A 681 -8.45 16.44 11.07
N GLU A 682 -8.92 15.30 10.59
CA GLU A 682 -10.33 14.91 10.67
C GLU A 682 -10.63 14.04 11.91
N ALA A 683 -10.34 14.54 13.12
CA ALA A 683 -10.39 13.73 14.34
C ALA A 683 -11.82 13.29 14.76
N ASP A 684 -12.86 13.99 14.28
CA ASP A 684 -14.26 13.84 14.71
C ASP A 684 -15.11 12.97 13.78
N ASN A 685 -14.48 12.16 12.92
CA ASN A 685 -15.17 11.27 11.98
C ASN A 685 -14.56 9.85 11.98
N PRO A 686 -15.29 8.84 11.48
CA PRO A 686 -14.84 7.45 11.56
C PRO A 686 -13.79 7.07 10.49
N TYR A 687 -13.55 7.93 9.50
CA TYR A 687 -12.74 7.58 8.34
C TYR A 687 -11.25 7.52 8.69
N ARG A 688 -10.54 6.49 8.24
CA ARG A 688 -9.12 6.25 8.54
C ARG A 688 -8.82 6.26 10.04
N SER A 689 -9.73 5.73 10.86
CA SER A 689 -9.47 5.45 12.28
C SER A 689 -8.53 4.25 12.45
N SER A 690 -8.41 3.41 11.43
CA SER A 690 -7.53 2.24 11.33
C SER A 690 -7.08 2.06 9.87
N ASP A 691 -6.20 1.09 9.62
CA ASP A 691 -5.87 0.54 8.31
C ASP A 691 -6.76 -0.65 7.92
N HIS A 692 -7.57 -1.17 8.84
CA HIS A 692 -8.53 -2.25 8.62
C HIS A 692 -9.99 -1.77 8.68
N ASN A 693 -10.84 -2.27 7.77
CA ASN A 693 -12.28 -2.05 7.87
C ASN A 693 -12.92 -2.99 8.90
N PRO A 694 -13.90 -2.53 9.71
CA PRO A 694 -14.66 -3.41 10.57
C PRO A 694 -15.64 -4.29 9.78
N GLU A 695 -15.78 -5.55 10.18
CA GLU A 695 -16.83 -6.46 9.70
C GLU A 695 -18.02 -6.42 10.66
N ILE A 696 -19.24 -6.31 10.13
CA ILE A 696 -20.50 -6.24 10.87
C ILE A 696 -21.32 -7.50 10.55
N ILE A 697 -21.74 -8.20 11.61
CA ILE A 697 -22.48 -9.45 11.58
C ILE A 697 -23.86 -9.22 12.19
N GLY A 698 -24.91 -9.54 11.44
CA GLY A 698 -26.29 -9.54 11.92
C GLY A 698 -26.71 -10.92 12.39
N LEU A 699 -27.30 -11.01 13.59
CA LEU A 699 -27.88 -12.22 14.17
C LEU A 699 -29.36 -12.02 14.49
N THR A 700 -30.17 -13.06 14.31
CA THR A 700 -31.58 -13.12 14.73
C THR A 700 -31.69 -14.02 15.96
N LEU A 701 -31.75 -13.44 17.15
CA LEU A 701 -31.76 -14.16 18.43
C LEU A 701 -33.10 -14.09 19.16
N LEU A 702 -33.93 -13.10 18.84
CA LEU A 702 -35.29 -12.96 19.34
C LEU A 702 -36.20 -13.72 18.36
N GLY A 703 -36.58 -14.95 18.73
CA GLY A 703 -37.28 -15.90 17.85
C GLY A 703 -38.35 -15.25 16.95
N GLY A 704 -38.27 -15.51 15.65
CA GLY A 704 -39.32 -15.15 14.71
C GLY A 704 -40.62 -15.85 15.12
N HIS A 705 -41.69 -15.07 15.31
CA HIS A 705 -43.02 -15.65 15.29
C HIS A 705 -43.22 -16.20 13.87
N THR A 706 -43.09 -17.51 13.70
CA THR A 706 -43.72 -18.18 12.56
C THR A 706 -45.21 -17.79 12.66
N PRO A 707 -45.80 -17.06 11.70
CA PRO A 707 -47.24 -16.88 11.73
C PRO A 707 -47.82 -18.29 11.65
N ALA A 708 -48.59 -18.70 12.67
CA ALA A 708 -49.41 -19.88 12.53
C ALA A 708 -50.22 -19.73 11.24
N PRO A 709 -50.31 -20.75 10.38
CA PRO A 709 -51.12 -20.65 9.18
C PRO A 709 -52.54 -20.32 9.63
N MET A 710 -53.02 -19.13 9.28
CA MET A 710 -54.41 -18.77 9.54
C MET A 710 -55.29 -19.81 8.84
N PRO A 711 -56.28 -20.40 9.52
CA PRO A 711 -57.25 -21.26 8.84
C PRO A 711 -57.97 -20.42 7.79
N SER A 712 -57.91 -20.85 6.53
CA SER A 712 -58.64 -20.24 5.42
C SER A 712 -60.12 -20.14 5.77
N ALA A 713 -60.62 -18.91 5.86
CA ALA A 713 -62.06 -18.65 5.88
C ALA A 713 -62.61 -18.89 4.47
N GLU A 714 -63.53 -19.83 4.34
CA GLU A 714 -64.36 -20.01 3.14
C GLU A 714 -65.14 -18.71 2.82
N PRO A 715 -65.22 -18.28 1.55
CA PRO A 715 -66.07 -17.16 1.18
C PRO A 715 -67.52 -17.62 0.98
N SER A 716 -68.45 -17.04 1.75
CA SER A 716 -69.89 -17.09 1.50
C SER A 716 -70.26 -16.23 0.28
N ALA A 717 -71.32 -16.63 -0.42
CA ALA A 717 -71.59 -16.33 -1.81
C ALA A 717 -72.46 -15.08 -2.10
N ALA A 718 -72.07 -14.38 -3.18
CA ALA A 718 -72.87 -13.73 -4.25
C ALA A 718 -73.66 -12.40 -3.97
N PRO A 719 -74.03 -11.57 -5.00
CA PRO A 719 -74.01 -11.83 -6.47
C PRO A 719 -73.50 -10.71 -7.43
N THR A 720 -72.96 -11.18 -8.58
CA THR A 720 -73.05 -10.71 -10.00
C THR A 720 -72.81 -9.25 -10.44
N THR A 721 -71.91 -9.06 -11.43
CA THR A 721 -72.26 -8.92 -12.87
C THR A 721 -71.02 -9.16 -13.77
N SER A 722 -71.20 -9.93 -14.85
CA SER A 722 -70.22 -10.30 -15.90
C SER A 722 -70.41 -9.39 -17.14
N PRO A 723 -69.45 -9.30 -18.10
CA PRO A 723 -69.39 -10.33 -19.16
C PRO A 723 -68.00 -10.68 -19.78
N SER A 724 -67.85 -11.98 -20.14
CA SER A 724 -67.23 -12.63 -21.34
C SER A 724 -65.86 -12.17 -21.92
N ALA A 725 -64.95 -13.02 -22.44
CA ALA A 725 -65.00 -14.41 -22.93
C ALA A 725 -63.60 -15.11 -22.98
N SER A 726 -63.63 -16.46 -22.96
CA SER A 726 -62.58 -17.51 -23.07
C SER A 726 -62.03 -17.72 -24.52
N PRO A 727 -61.19 -18.77 -24.88
CA PRO A 727 -60.70 -19.94 -24.11
C PRO A 727 -59.25 -20.50 -24.32
N SER A 728 -58.80 -21.24 -23.28
CA SER A 728 -58.08 -22.56 -23.14
C SER A 728 -57.72 -23.44 -24.37
N PRO A 729 -56.91 -24.56 -24.28
CA PRO A 729 -56.73 -25.47 -23.11
C PRO A 729 -55.37 -26.22 -22.85
N SER A 730 -55.25 -26.74 -21.60
CA SER A 730 -54.81 -28.09 -21.08
C SER A 730 -53.43 -28.71 -21.48
N ALA A 731 -52.72 -29.56 -20.71
CA ALA A 731 -53.08 -30.53 -19.65
C ALA A 731 -51.88 -30.93 -18.75
N GLU A 732 -52.20 -31.48 -17.56
CA GLU A 732 -51.37 -32.21 -16.56
C GLU A 732 -51.48 -33.75 -16.79
N PRO A 733 -51.04 -34.71 -15.90
CA PRO A 733 -50.05 -34.74 -14.79
C PRO A 733 -49.18 -36.05 -14.77
N SER A 734 -48.31 -36.26 -13.75
CA SER A 734 -48.28 -37.47 -12.85
C SER A 734 -46.95 -37.76 -12.09
N ALA A 735 -47.12 -37.99 -10.76
CA ALA A 735 -46.62 -39.07 -9.89
C ALA A 735 -45.14 -39.27 -9.45
N ASP A 736 -44.98 -39.30 -8.11
CA ASP A 736 -43.96 -39.93 -7.23
C ASP A 736 -44.11 -41.49 -7.17
N PRO A 737 -43.25 -42.36 -6.54
CA PRO A 737 -42.61 -42.18 -5.20
C PRO A 737 -41.27 -42.91 -4.85
N SER A 738 -40.77 -42.65 -3.62
CA SER A 738 -40.22 -43.60 -2.60
C SER A 738 -38.71 -43.97 -2.41
N ALA A 739 -38.28 -43.85 -1.13
CA ALA A 739 -37.52 -44.79 -0.26
C ALA A 739 -36.02 -44.54 0.14
N SER A 740 -35.81 -44.50 1.47
CA SER A 740 -34.56 -44.65 2.29
C SER A 740 -34.09 -46.14 2.40
N PRO A 741 -33.00 -46.59 3.10
CA PRO A 741 -32.29 -46.04 4.29
C PRO A 741 -30.74 -46.26 4.44
N ALA A 742 -30.20 -45.79 5.57
CA ALA A 742 -28.79 -45.88 6.06
C ALA A 742 -28.36 -47.30 6.56
N PRO A 743 -27.08 -47.56 6.94
CA PRO A 743 -26.57 -47.24 8.30
C PRO A 743 -25.04 -46.94 8.48
N ALA A 744 -24.65 -46.43 9.65
CA ALA A 744 -23.28 -46.35 10.23
C ALA A 744 -22.93 -47.65 11.04
N PRO A 745 -21.89 -47.81 11.91
CA PRO A 745 -20.80 -46.92 12.40
C PRO A 745 -19.41 -47.59 12.66
N SER A 746 -18.39 -46.86 13.17
CA SER A 746 -17.55 -47.29 14.34
C SER A 746 -16.44 -46.28 14.76
N ARG A 747 -16.21 -46.23 16.08
CA ARG A 747 -15.27 -45.40 16.88
C ARG A 747 -13.84 -45.97 16.90
N ALA A 748 -12.82 -45.12 17.15
CA ALA A 748 -11.85 -45.27 18.26
C ALA A 748 -10.87 -44.07 18.38
N ALA A 749 -10.60 -43.68 19.63
CA ALA A 749 -9.47 -42.88 20.13
C ALA A 749 -9.01 -43.57 21.43
N PRO A 750 -8.03 -43.09 22.25
CA PRO A 750 -6.93 -42.12 22.06
C PRO A 750 -5.58 -42.65 22.63
N ALA A 751 -4.48 -41.86 22.54
CA ALA A 751 -3.38 -41.94 23.53
C ALA A 751 -2.53 -40.66 23.58
N SER A 752 -2.23 -40.23 24.81
CA SER A 752 -1.48 -39.05 25.23
C SER A 752 -0.01 -39.38 25.49
N SER A 753 0.90 -38.40 25.33
CA SER A 753 2.01 -38.25 26.30
C SER A 753 2.59 -36.83 26.31
N ARG A 754 2.65 -36.26 27.51
CA ARG A 754 3.37 -35.03 27.90
C ARG A 754 4.87 -35.33 28.06
N LYS A 755 5.73 -34.40 27.67
CA LYS A 755 6.99 -34.09 28.39
C LYS A 755 7.29 -32.59 28.34
N THR A 756 7.51 -32.03 29.53
CA THR A 756 7.95 -30.68 29.87
C THR A 756 9.46 -30.51 29.71
N HIS A 757 9.92 -29.33 29.27
CA HIS A 757 11.22 -28.77 29.64
C HIS A 757 11.18 -27.25 29.78
N THR A 758 11.96 -26.78 30.75
CA THR A 758 11.95 -25.47 31.40
C THR A 758 12.89 -24.45 30.72
N ARG A 759 12.35 -23.23 30.59
CA ARG A 759 12.89 -21.88 30.36
C ARG A 759 14.42 -21.63 30.35
N ALA A 760 14.85 -20.79 29.40
CA ALA A 760 15.83 -19.72 29.61
C ALA A 760 15.42 -18.50 28.77
N ALA A 761 15.30 -17.33 29.40
CA ALA A 761 14.87 -16.08 28.82
C ALA A 761 16.06 -15.28 28.29
N THR A 762 15.98 -14.81 27.04
CA THR A 762 16.87 -13.81 26.48
C THR A 762 16.08 -12.77 25.70
N VAL A 763 16.40 -11.51 25.99
CA VAL A 763 15.85 -10.25 25.52
C VAL A 763 15.69 -10.23 23.99
N GLY A 764 14.44 -10.20 23.51
CA GLY A 764 14.10 -10.09 22.09
C GLY A 764 13.65 -8.68 21.72
N GLY A 765 14.29 -8.07 20.74
CA GLY A 765 13.82 -6.85 20.09
C GLY A 765 12.51 -7.14 19.33
N LEU A 766 11.50 -6.31 19.56
CA LEU A 766 10.13 -6.52 19.08
C LEU A 766 9.95 -6.09 17.60
N PRO A 767 9.04 -6.74 16.86
CA PRO A 767 8.82 -6.53 15.42
C PRO A 767 8.19 -5.17 15.11
N ARG A 768 8.67 -4.57 14.02
CA ARG A 768 8.22 -3.31 13.42
C ARG A 768 6.85 -3.50 12.76
N THR A 769 5.84 -2.76 13.19
CA THR A 769 4.62 -2.48 12.42
C THR A 769 4.83 -1.13 11.74
N GLY A 770 5.15 -1.16 10.46
CA GLY A 770 5.53 0.03 9.69
C GLY A 770 6.66 -0.31 8.72
N SER A 771 6.35 -0.20 7.43
CA SER A 771 7.23 -0.40 6.29
C SER A 771 8.61 0.27 6.44
N ASP A 772 9.68 -0.50 6.33
CA ASP A 772 11.00 0.02 5.95
C ASP A 772 11.09 0.05 4.41
N THR A 773 10.63 1.13 3.78
CA THR A 773 11.05 1.51 2.41
C THR A 773 12.34 2.33 2.39
N ASP A 774 12.91 2.66 3.56
CA ASP A 774 14.11 3.50 3.68
C ASP A 774 15.42 2.85 3.18
N ARG A 775 15.44 1.53 2.91
CA ARG A 775 16.67 0.83 2.51
C ARG A 775 16.93 0.78 1.00
N ALA A 776 15.95 1.09 0.15
CA ALA A 776 16.15 1.13 -1.30
C ALA A 776 16.67 2.49 -1.83
N ILE A 777 16.54 3.57 -1.05
CA ILE A 777 16.86 4.94 -1.51
C ILE A 777 18.21 5.46 -0.99
N GLY A 778 18.72 4.90 0.11
CA GLY A 778 19.98 5.34 0.73
C GLY A 778 21.27 5.05 -0.08
N LEU A 779 21.25 4.11 -1.03
CA LEU A 779 22.42 3.74 -1.83
C LEU A 779 22.68 4.70 -3.02
N GLY A 780 21.65 5.38 -3.54
CA GLY A 780 21.79 6.30 -4.67
C GLY A 780 22.55 7.59 -4.32
N ILE A 781 22.39 8.11 -3.11
CA ILE A 781 23.02 9.37 -2.67
C ILE A 781 24.53 9.19 -2.43
N ILE A 782 24.98 8.01 -2.00
CA ILE A 782 26.40 7.73 -1.73
C ILE A 782 27.19 7.56 -3.04
N LEU A 783 26.56 7.05 -4.11
CA LEU A 783 27.21 6.92 -5.43
C LEU A 783 27.36 8.26 -6.15
N ALA A 784 26.44 9.21 -5.97
CA ALA A 784 26.56 10.58 -6.51
C ALA A 784 27.72 11.37 -5.88
N ALA A 785 27.99 11.18 -4.57
CA ALA A 785 29.11 11.82 -3.89
C ALA A 785 30.47 11.22 -4.30
N ALA A 786 30.53 9.91 -4.58
CA ALA A 786 31.74 9.25 -5.04
C ALA A 786 32.10 9.60 -6.51
N GLY A 787 31.10 9.77 -7.38
CA GLY A 787 31.27 10.18 -8.78
C GLY A 787 31.84 11.61 -8.92
N GLY A 788 31.40 12.55 -8.07
CA GLY A 788 31.93 13.91 -8.04
C GLY A 788 33.39 13.99 -7.56
N GLY A 789 33.79 13.12 -6.63
CA GLY A 789 35.16 13.08 -6.10
C GLY A 789 36.20 12.58 -7.12
N LEU A 790 35.84 11.60 -7.95
CA LEU A 790 36.74 11.00 -8.93
C LEU A 790 37.04 11.91 -10.14
N MET A 791 36.11 12.77 -10.55
CA MET A 791 36.36 13.76 -11.61
C MET A 791 37.33 14.88 -11.19
N VAL A 792 37.35 15.24 -9.91
CA VAL A 792 38.27 16.27 -9.37
C VAL A 792 39.70 15.73 -9.21
N LEU A 793 39.87 14.43 -8.92
CA LEU A 793 41.18 13.77 -8.87
C LEU A 793 41.80 13.54 -10.27
N SER A 794 40.97 13.22 -11.28
CA SER A 794 41.39 13.08 -12.69
C SER A 794 41.91 14.39 -13.31
N ARG A 795 41.32 15.54 -12.95
CA ARG A 795 41.79 16.86 -13.40
C ARG A 795 43.08 17.34 -12.72
N ARG A 796 43.45 16.78 -11.55
CA ARG A 796 44.70 17.14 -10.84
C ARG A 796 45.92 16.33 -11.29
N THR A 797 45.74 15.10 -11.79
CA THR A 797 46.85 14.27 -12.28
C THR A 797 47.28 14.60 -13.72
N ARG A 798 46.40 15.18 -14.56
CA ARG A 798 46.76 15.65 -15.91
C ARG A 798 47.54 16.98 -15.99
N ARG A 799 47.81 17.65 -14.85
CA ARG A 799 48.68 18.84 -14.79
C ARG A 799 50.06 18.59 -14.19
N ARG A 800 50.40 17.33 -13.88
CA ARG A 800 51.75 16.89 -13.49
C ARG A 800 52.03 15.54 -14.13
N GLY A 801 52.37 15.57 -15.42
CA GLY A 801 52.81 14.44 -16.24
C GLY A 801 53.42 15.00 -17.51
#